data_AF-A0A938KXE7-F1
#
_entry.id   AF-A0A938KXE7-F1
#
_cell.length_a   1.000
_cell.length_b   1.000
_cell.length_c   1.000
_cell.angle_alpha   90.00
_cell.angle_beta   90.00
_cell.angle_gamma   90.00
#
_symmetry.space_group_name_H-M   'P 1'
#
loop_
_entity.id
_entity.type
_entity.pdbx_description
1 polymer ?
#
loop_
_entity_poly.entity_id
_entity_poly.type
_entity_poly.pdbx_seq_one_letter_code
_entity_poly.pdbx_strand_id
1 'polypeptide(L)'
;MRRVDARSIRHGHRHVFNRRRVMDVFDLRARLVADYKSYTRSFIKIRDDRINNFVDEALTTGAFWPEPLLQLNPTFLPGGTIDDLVTSKVLHSECAKIFRIEKSDSDLGGKQLLLHEHQREAILKAKEGKSYVLTSGTGSGKSLAYIVPIVDHVLRKGSGRGIQAIVVYPMNALANSQDEELAKFLKEGYPEGQPPVRFARYTGQEKGDVREALRRDPPDILLTNYMMLELLLTRSEDRELVRAAKGLPYLVFDELHTYRGRQGADVALLIRRCRQAFNSPDSICVGTSATMASGGTSEDQRREVARVAESLFGVTFTADQVIGESLERATPQISTIDKASIETISATIATDQSPPTDYEAFRNHPLASWIESTFGVREEPQTGRLIRQAPRRLQGDPIENQKSAAAELAELAGAAAENCATVLRRFLLQGATLRRSASSRFPIFAFRLHQFLTRGDTVWATIEPEADRHLDLAKKAAKPGEPEKRLFPMVFCRHCGTPYYRVAVTQTDQGTTLLPREDRREAGDDNGEDAYLFVSETAPWPRGDTSTLLARLPDFLKETTAQGVERVRADARGDVPIAVFADATGRIVSEGQGGMPAALIRKNFLFCLEPSCGVAYARSQKSERNKLSTLGVDSRSTATTILAVRALLELQQDRDLKPEARKLLSFTDNRQDASLQAGHFNDFVQVALLRSA
;
A
#
# COMPACT_ATOMS: atom_id res chain seq x y z
N MET A 1 -36.19 -40.21 -30.70
CA MET A 1 -35.02 -41.12 -30.75
C MET A 1 -34.21 -40.91 -29.46
N ARG A 2 -33.84 -42.00 -28.77
CA ARG A 2 -33.68 -42.12 -27.31
C ARG A 2 -32.47 -41.39 -26.70
N ARG A 3 -32.68 -40.90 -25.46
CA ARG A 3 -31.68 -40.61 -24.41
C ARG A 3 -30.78 -41.83 -24.13
N VAL A 4 -29.51 -41.61 -23.86
CA VAL A 4 -28.68 -42.48 -23.00
C VAL A 4 -27.79 -41.62 -22.09
N ASP A 5 -27.76 -42.02 -20.82
CA ASP A 5 -27.07 -41.47 -19.66
C ASP A 5 -25.54 -41.39 -19.75
N ALA A 6 -24.98 -40.45 -18.99
CA ALA A 6 -23.65 -40.57 -18.40
C ALA A 6 -23.69 -40.08 -16.93
N ARG A 7 -24.13 -40.96 -16.03
CA ARG A 7 -23.80 -40.89 -14.59
C ARG A 7 -22.65 -41.85 -14.34
N SER A 8 -21.49 -41.34 -13.93
CA SER A 8 -20.56 -41.99 -13.00
C SER A 8 -19.42 -41.04 -12.66
N ILE A 9 -18.83 -41.20 -11.48
CA ILE A 9 -17.74 -40.38 -10.90
C ILE A 9 -18.23 -39.08 -10.23
N ARG A 10 -19.06 -39.22 -9.20
CA ARG A 10 -19.08 -38.32 -8.04
C ARG A 10 -18.80 -39.15 -6.80
N HIS A 11 -17.58 -39.11 -6.25
CA HIS A 11 -17.28 -39.41 -4.85
C HIS A 11 -16.05 -38.59 -4.46
N GLY A 12 -16.16 -37.79 -3.39
CA GLY A 12 -15.05 -37.00 -2.84
C GLY A 12 -15.48 -35.67 -2.21
N HIS A 13 -15.86 -35.73 -0.94
CA HIS A 13 -15.95 -34.62 0.03
C HIS A 13 -16.80 -33.38 -0.30
N ARG A 14 -18.13 -33.51 -0.13
CA ARG A 14 -18.96 -32.37 0.29
C ARG A 14 -18.73 -32.11 1.79
N HIS A 15 -17.86 -31.16 2.11
CA HIS A 15 -17.91 -30.52 3.43
C HIS A 15 -19.23 -29.76 3.56
N VAL A 16 -20.04 -30.18 4.53
CA VAL A 16 -21.23 -29.46 4.99
C VAL A 16 -20.75 -28.19 5.70
N PHE A 17 -20.64 -27.08 4.97
CA PHE A 17 -20.51 -25.75 5.56
C PHE A 17 -21.89 -25.08 5.55
N ASN A 18 -22.67 -25.31 6.60
CA ASN A 18 -23.81 -24.47 6.92
C ASN A 18 -23.69 -24.00 8.38
N ARG A 19 -22.87 -22.98 8.58
CA ARG A 19 -22.90 -22.08 9.73
C ARG A 19 -22.59 -20.67 9.22
N ARG A 20 -23.44 -19.71 9.61
CA ARG A 20 -23.25 -18.26 9.44
C ARG A 20 -21.78 -17.91 9.66
N ARG A 21 -21.04 -17.61 8.61
CA ARG A 21 -19.64 -17.16 8.71
C ARG A 21 -19.65 -15.67 8.42
N VAL A 22 -19.63 -14.89 9.50
CA VAL A 22 -19.12 -13.51 9.48
C VAL A 22 -17.78 -13.53 8.73
N MET A 23 -17.56 -12.57 7.82
CA MET A 23 -16.31 -12.45 7.07
C MET A 23 -15.10 -12.54 7.99
N ASP A 24 -14.35 -13.63 7.86
CA ASP A 24 -13.08 -13.79 8.53
C ASP A 24 -11.98 -13.18 7.65
N VAL A 25 -11.38 -12.09 8.13
CA VAL A 25 -10.38 -11.31 7.39
C VAL A 25 -9.11 -12.13 7.09
N PHE A 26 -8.77 -13.11 7.92
CA PHE A 26 -7.63 -13.99 7.67
C PHE A 26 -7.95 -14.98 6.53
N ASP A 27 -9.17 -15.50 6.49
CA ASP A 27 -9.66 -16.35 5.41
C ASP A 27 -9.75 -15.58 4.08
N LEU A 28 -10.25 -14.33 4.11
CA LEU A 28 -10.25 -13.43 2.96
C LEU A 28 -8.82 -13.23 2.45
N ARG A 29 -7.88 -12.88 3.34
CA ARG A 29 -6.46 -12.73 3.01
C ARG A 29 -5.88 -14.00 2.41
N ALA A 30 -6.14 -15.16 2.99
CA ALA A 30 -5.65 -16.44 2.48
C ALA A 30 -6.14 -16.72 1.05
N ARG A 31 -7.42 -16.45 0.76
CA ARG A 31 -7.97 -16.57 -0.60
C ARG A 31 -7.33 -15.58 -1.57
N LEU A 32 -7.22 -14.30 -1.20
CA LEU A 32 -6.56 -13.28 -2.03
C LEU A 32 -5.11 -13.64 -2.39
N VAL A 33 -4.33 -14.11 -1.40
CA VAL A 33 -2.96 -14.56 -1.62
C VAL A 33 -2.91 -15.82 -2.49
N ALA A 34 -3.81 -16.79 -2.26
CA ALA A 34 -3.87 -18.00 -3.07
C ALA A 34 -4.19 -17.71 -4.54
N ASP A 35 -5.11 -16.79 -4.81
CA ASP A 35 -5.48 -16.39 -6.17
C ASP A 35 -4.34 -15.63 -6.85
N TYR A 36 -3.70 -14.70 -6.14
CA TYR A 36 -2.52 -13.99 -6.67
C TYR A 36 -1.35 -14.96 -6.94
N LYS A 37 -1.14 -15.94 -6.07
CA LYS A 37 -0.16 -17.02 -6.25
C LYS A 37 -0.48 -17.87 -7.48
N SER A 38 -1.74 -18.26 -7.66
CA SER A 38 -2.21 -19.02 -8.83
C SER A 38 -1.99 -18.23 -10.13
N TYR A 39 -2.34 -16.95 -10.12
CA TYR A 39 -2.12 -16.04 -11.25
C TYR A 39 -0.63 -15.93 -11.59
N THR A 40 0.22 -15.62 -10.61
CA THR A 40 1.67 -15.46 -10.80
C THR A 40 2.30 -16.73 -11.38
N ARG A 41 1.90 -17.90 -10.86
CA ARG A 41 2.39 -19.20 -11.35
C ARG A 41 1.96 -19.52 -12.78
N SER A 42 0.82 -19.01 -13.24
CA SER A 42 0.28 -19.33 -14.57
C SER A 42 1.13 -18.80 -15.75
N PHE A 43 1.98 -17.78 -15.52
CA PHE A 43 2.84 -17.20 -16.56
C PHE A 43 4.26 -17.76 -16.57
N ILE A 44 4.60 -18.56 -15.57
CA ILE A 44 5.96 -19.03 -15.35
C ILE A 44 6.05 -20.46 -15.88
N LYS A 45 6.77 -20.62 -16.99
CA LYS A 45 7.19 -21.92 -17.51
C LYS A 45 8.71 -21.98 -17.43
N ILE A 46 9.23 -22.87 -16.61
CA ILE A 46 10.66 -23.08 -16.42
C ILE A 46 10.94 -24.54 -16.76
N ARG A 47 11.83 -24.76 -17.72
CA ARG A 47 12.22 -26.12 -18.18
C ARG A 47 13.23 -26.77 -17.26
N ASP A 48 14.07 -25.96 -16.63
CA ASP A 48 15.13 -26.43 -15.75
C ASP A 48 14.56 -26.81 -14.38
N ASP A 49 14.62 -28.08 -14.02
CA ASP A 49 14.01 -28.60 -12.80
C ASP A 49 14.59 -27.97 -11.52
N ARG A 50 15.90 -27.65 -11.51
CA ARG A 50 16.55 -27.05 -10.34
C ARG A 50 16.10 -25.62 -10.15
N ILE A 51 16.02 -24.83 -11.22
CA ILE A 51 15.44 -23.49 -11.15
C ILE A 51 13.96 -23.57 -10.78
N ASN A 52 13.19 -24.47 -11.41
CA ASN A 52 11.77 -24.59 -11.15
C ASN A 52 11.51 -24.92 -9.68
N ASN A 53 12.20 -25.92 -9.12
CA ASN A 53 12.09 -26.30 -7.71
C ASN A 53 12.50 -25.16 -6.77
N PHE A 54 13.59 -24.45 -7.06
CA PHE A 54 14.02 -23.29 -6.29
C PHE A 54 12.96 -22.18 -6.27
N VAL A 55 12.38 -21.86 -7.42
CA VAL A 55 11.30 -20.88 -7.54
C VAL A 55 10.07 -21.37 -6.79
N ASP A 56 9.64 -22.62 -7.00
CA ASP A 56 8.44 -23.18 -6.38
C ASP A 56 8.55 -23.24 -4.85
N GLU A 57 9.73 -23.57 -4.32
CA GLU A 57 10.03 -23.53 -2.89
C GLU A 57 9.89 -22.10 -2.35
N ALA A 58 10.53 -21.12 -2.97
CA ALA A 58 10.45 -19.72 -2.55
C ALA A 58 9.03 -19.14 -2.61
N LEU A 59 8.25 -19.51 -3.65
CA LEU A 59 6.83 -19.17 -3.75
C LEU A 59 5.99 -19.89 -2.68
N THR A 60 6.43 -21.06 -2.21
CA THR A 60 5.73 -21.84 -1.19
C THR A 60 6.02 -21.32 0.21
N THR A 61 7.25 -20.91 0.49
CA THR A 61 7.66 -20.26 1.75
C THR A 61 7.22 -18.80 1.86
N GLY A 62 6.64 -18.23 0.80
CA GLY A 62 5.99 -16.92 0.84
C GLY A 62 6.92 -15.74 0.57
N ALA A 63 8.04 -15.95 -0.13
CA ALA A 63 9.00 -14.89 -0.48
C ALA A 63 8.34 -13.66 -1.12
N PHE A 64 7.27 -13.85 -1.91
CA PHE A 64 6.56 -12.76 -2.57
C PHE A 64 5.27 -12.28 -1.85
N TRP A 65 4.83 -13.03 -0.85
CA TRP A 65 3.61 -12.78 -0.09
C TRP A 65 3.82 -13.22 1.35
N PRO A 66 4.70 -12.54 2.10
CA PRO A 66 5.01 -12.92 3.47
C PRO A 66 3.75 -12.91 4.35
N GLU A 67 3.85 -13.55 5.50
CA GLU A 67 2.82 -13.45 6.53
C GLU A 67 2.53 -11.97 6.87
N PRO A 68 1.25 -11.61 7.04
CA PRO A 68 0.85 -10.22 7.16
C PRO A 68 1.30 -9.69 8.52
N LEU A 69 1.61 -8.40 8.57
CA LEU A 69 1.79 -7.73 9.85
C LEU A 69 0.42 -7.38 10.42
N LEU A 70 0.22 -7.67 11.69
CA LEU A 70 -0.99 -7.38 12.43
C LEU A 70 -0.75 -6.17 13.34
N GLN A 71 -1.72 -5.27 13.39
CA GLN A 71 -1.74 -4.16 14.32
C GLN A 71 -3.16 -3.94 14.84
N LEU A 72 -3.30 -3.69 16.15
CA LEU A 72 -4.55 -3.20 16.74
C LEU A 72 -4.61 -1.68 16.61
N ASN A 73 -5.79 -1.17 16.25
CA ASN A 73 -6.09 0.24 16.42
C ASN A 73 -6.24 0.48 17.94
N PRO A 74 -5.48 1.41 18.52
CA PRO A 74 -5.55 1.67 19.95
C PRO A 74 -6.88 2.32 20.32
N THR A 75 -7.24 2.22 21.60
CA THR A 75 -8.34 3.01 22.16
C THR A 75 -7.83 4.41 22.49
N PHE A 76 -8.57 5.43 22.05
CA PHE A 76 -8.23 6.81 22.36
C PHE A 76 -8.80 7.20 23.72
N LEU A 77 -8.01 7.92 24.52
CA LEU A 77 -8.45 8.48 25.78
C LEU A 77 -9.64 9.43 25.54
N PRO A 78 -10.79 9.23 26.23
CA PRO A 78 -11.93 10.13 26.12
C PRO A 78 -11.63 11.54 26.62
N GLY A 79 -12.08 12.55 25.87
CA GLY A 79 -11.93 13.96 26.18
C GLY A 79 -13.26 14.67 26.52
N GLY A 80 -14.21 13.97 27.12
CA GLY A 80 -15.55 14.50 27.40
C GLY A 80 -16.39 14.76 26.14
N THR A 81 -17.54 15.41 26.30
CA THR A 81 -18.51 15.65 25.23
C THR A 81 -18.49 17.11 24.76
N ILE A 82 -19.08 17.37 23.59
CA ILE A 82 -19.34 18.74 23.13
C ILE A 82 -20.19 19.52 24.17
N ASP A 83 -21.18 18.87 24.78
CA ASP A 83 -22.07 19.46 25.78
C ASP A 83 -21.32 19.92 27.04
N ASP A 84 -20.28 19.18 27.46
CA ASP A 84 -19.42 19.58 28.57
C ASP A 84 -18.65 20.87 28.25
N LEU A 85 -18.16 20.99 27.01
CA LEU A 85 -17.48 22.19 26.54
C LEU A 85 -18.44 23.39 26.35
N VAL A 86 -19.70 23.13 25.99
CA VAL A 86 -20.74 24.17 25.96
C VAL A 86 -21.10 24.64 27.37
N THR A 87 -21.30 23.71 28.30
CA THR A 87 -21.66 24.01 29.70
C THR A 87 -20.57 24.84 30.40
N SER A 88 -19.30 24.51 30.13
CA SER A 88 -18.13 25.27 30.62
C SER A 88 -17.88 26.58 29.84
N LYS A 89 -18.78 26.96 28.91
CA LYS A 89 -18.66 28.14 28.05
C LYS A 89 -17.38 28.16 27.20
N VAL A 90 -16.77 26.99 26.97
CA VAL A 90 -15.69 26.80 25.99
C VAL A 90 -16.24 27.02 24.59
N LEU A 91 -17.36 26.36 24.27
CA LEU A 91 -18.04 26.45 22.97
C LEU A 91 -19.36 27.24 23.06
N HIS A 92 -19.82 27.73 21.91
CA HIS A 92 -21.10 28.38 21.71
C HIS A 92 -22.23 27.36 21.92
N SER A 93 -23.38 27.80 22.46
CA SER A 93 -24.49 26.90 22.82
C SER A 93 -25.01 26.06 21.65
N GLU A 94 -25.00 26.64 20.45
CA GLU A 94 -25.45 25.96 19.23
C GLU A 94 -24.54 24.78 18.82
N CYS A 95 -23.28 24.73 19.28
CA CYS A 95 -22.39 23.61 19.01
C CYS A 95 -22.94 22.27 19.54
N ALA A 96 -23.66 22.28 20.67
CA ALA A 96 -24.30 21.07 21.21
C ALA A 96 -25.39 20.52 20.29
N LYS A 97 -26.06 21.38 19.50
CA LYS A 97 -27.03 20.94 18.50
C LYS A 97 -26.37 20.56 17.18
N ILE A 98 -25.32 21.28 16.77
CA ILE A 98 -24.60 21.02 15.52
C ILE A 98 -23.87 19.67 15.57
N PHE A 99 -23.05 19.46 16.59
CA PHE A 99 -22.17 18.29 16.70
C PHE A 99 -22.86 17.13 17.43
N ARG A 100 -23.82 16.52 16.74
CA ARG A 100 -24.52 15.30 17.16
C ARG A 100 -24.26 14.16 16.19
N ILE A 101 -24.26 12.94 16.68
CA ILE A 101 -24.09 11.72 15.89
C ILE A 101 -25.49 11.18 15.52
N GLU A 102 -25.65 10.61 14.33
CA GLU A 102 -26.92 9.98 13.88
C GLU A 102 -28.12 10.93 13.87
N LYS A 103 -27.92 12.19 13.46
CA LYS A 103 -29.05 13.05 13.07
C LYS A 103 -29.80 12.43 11.90
N SER A 104 -31.09 12.68 11.83
CA SER A 104 -31.93 12.35 10.68
C SER A 104 -33.04 13.38 10.55
N ASP A 105 -33.69 13.47 9.39
CA ASP A 105 -34.83 14.38 9.18
C ASP A 105 -35.97 14.17 10.20
N SER A 106 -36.05 12.97 10.80
CA SER A 106 -37.01 12.62 11.85
C SER A 106 -36.51 12.78 13.29
N ASP A 107 -35.19 12.87 13.51
CA ASP A 107 -34.55 13.06 14.82
C ASP A 107 -33.37 14.02 14.69
N LEU A 108 -33.68 15.30 14.96
CA LEU A 108 -32.69 16.39 14.92
C LEU A 108 -31.85 16.46 16.21
N GLY A 109 -32.25 15.72 17.25
CA GLY A 109 -31.58 15.71 18.56
C GLY A 109 -30.31 14.87 18.54
N GLY A 110 -30.32 13.75 17.82
CA GLY A 110 -29.19 12.83 17.66
C GLY A 110 -28.56 12.40 18.99
N LYS A 111 -27.37 11.79 18.93
CA LYS A 111 -26.60 11.36 20.10
C LYS A 111 -25.47 12.35 20.41
N GLN A 112 -25.12 12.46 21.70
CA GLN A 112 -23.99 13.28 22.13
C GLN A 112 -22.69 12.80 21.47
N LEU A 113 -21.89 13.75 20.99
CA LEU A 113 -20.59 13.48 20.40
C LEU A 113 -19.52 13.48 21.51
N LEU A 114 -18.95 12.30 21.76
CA LEU A 114 -17.80 12.12 22.63
C LEU A 114 -16.52 12.44 21.87
N LEU A 115 -15.73 13.37 22.40
CA LEU A 115 -14.43 13.75 21.87
C LEU A 115 -13.34 12.81 22.37
N HIS A 116 -12.26 12.70 21.60
CA HIS A 116 -10.99 12.20 22.10
C HIS A 116 -10.21 13.34 22.77
N GLU A 117 -9.36 13.04 23.76
CA GLU A 117 -8.64 14.06 24.52
C GLU A 117 -7.80 14.98 23.61
N HIS A 118 -7.16 14.43 22.57
CA HIS A 118 -6.40 15.22 21.62
C HIS A 118 -7.27 16.16 20.76
N GLN A 119 -8.56 15.86 20.55
CA GLN A 119 -9.50 16.78 19.91
C GLN A 119 -9.91 17.90 20.88
N ARG A 120 -10.14 17.57 22.16
CA ARG A 120 -10.41 18.55 23.22
C ARG A 120 -9.23 19.51 23.37
N GLU A 121 -8.01 19.00 23.44
CA GLU A 121 -6.77 19.80 23.51
C GLU A 121 -6.68 20.78 22.33
N ALA A 122 -6.98 20.33 21.12
CA ALA A 122 -7.00 21.17 19.93
C ALA A 122 -8.05 22.29 20.00
N ILE A 123 -9.26 21.99 20.46
CA ILE A 123 -10.32 22.97 20.67
C ILE A 123 -9.87 24.04 21.69
N LEU A 124 -9.21 23.62 22.77
CA LEU A 124 -8.71 24.54 23.80
C LEU A 124 -7.57 25.42 23.27
N LYS A 125 -6.60 24.86 22.54
CA LYS A 125 -5.53 25.63 21.88
C LYS A 125 -6.08 26.65 20.89
N ALA A 126 -7.07 26.27 20.09
CA ALA A 126 -7.76 27.18 19.19
C ALA A 126 -8.47 28.33 19.95
N LYS A 127 -9.10 28.03 21.09
CA LYS A 127 -9.73 29.04 21.95
C LYS A 127 -8.73 30.02 22.57
N GLU A 128 -7.50 29.57 22.83
CA GLU A 128 -6.39 30.44 23.25
C GLU A 128 -5.85 31.33 22.12
N GLY A 129 -6.34 31.18 20.88
CA GLY A 129 -5.84 31.90 19.72
C GLY A 129 -4.49 31.38 19.20
N LYS A 130 -4.08 30.17 19.60
CA LYS A 130 -2.79 29.59 19.22
C LYS A 130 -2.92 28.68 18.00
N SER A 131 -1.96 28.81 17.08
CA SER A 131 -1.71 27.83 16.01
C SER A 131 -1.34 26.47 16.62
N TYR A 132 -1.69 25.36 15.95
CA TYR A 132 -1.34 24.01 16.44
C TYR A 132 -1.23 23.01 15.29
N VAL A 133 -0.49 21.93 15.54
CA VAL A 133 -0.44 20.75 14.67
C VAL A 133 -0.95 19.54 15.43
N LEU A 134 -1.93 18.84 14.88
CA LEU A 134 -2.41 17.58 15.41
C LEU A 134 -1.82 16.39 14.64
N THR A 135 -1.01 15.60 15.32
CA THR A 135 -0.43 14.34 14.82
C THR A 135 -1.12 13.15 15.47
N SER A 136 -1.95 12.44 14.70
CA SER A 136 -2.74 11.29 15.18
C SER A 136 -3.08 10.36 14.02
N GLY A 137 -3.11 9.05 14.24
CA GLY A 137 -3.28 8.11 13.13
C GLY A 137 -4.64 8.21 12.40
N THR A 138 -4.72 7.64 11.21
CA THR A 138 -5.95 7.63 10.38
C THR A 138 -7.17 7.12 11.15
N GLY A 139 -8.31 7.79 11.00
CA GLY A 139 -9.57 7.39 11.64
C GLY A 139 -9.79 7.94 13.05
N SER A 140 -8.86 8.75 13.59
CA SER A 140 -9.01 9.44 14.89
C SER A 140 -9.94 10.65 14.88
N GLY A 141 -10.56 10.97 13.73
CA GLY A 141 -11.41 12.16 13.61
C GLY A 141 -10.64 13.47 13.70
N LYS A 142 -9.43 13.54 13.11
CA LYS A 142 -8.61 14.77 13.05
C LYS A 142 -9.39 16.00 12.60
N SER A 143 -10.35 15.84 11.67
CA SER A 143 -11.16 16.95 11.16
C SER A 143 -11.95 17.69 12.23
N LEU A 144 -12.49 16.98 13.23
CA LEU A 144 -13.24 17.62 14.31
C LEU A 144 -12.36 18.56 15.14
N ALA A 145 -11.05 18.31 15.20
CA ALA A 145 -10.10 19.14 15.94
C ALA A 145 -9.95 20.55 15.37
N TYR A 146 -10.30 20.78 14.09
CA TYR A 146 -10.32 22.12 13.50
C TYR A 146 -11.72 22.59 13.10
N ILE A 147 -12.64 21.69 12.73
CA ILE A 147 -14.02 22.06 12.38
C ILE A 147 -14.76 22.63 13.58
N VAL A 148 -14.68 21.99 14.75
CA VAL A 148 -15.38 22.45 15.95
C VAL A 148 -14.98 23.88 16.35
N PRO A 149 -13.69 24.23 16.47
CA PRO A 149 -13.31 25.61 16.81
C PRO A 149 -13.63 26.62 15.69
N ILE A 150 -13.56 26.24 14.41
CA ILE A 150 -13.96 27.12 13.30
C ILE A 150 -15.46 27.44 13.38
N VAL A 151 -16.31 26.42 13.58
CA VAL A 151 -17.76 26.61 13.71
C VAL A 151 -18.09 27.45 14.93
N ASP A 152 -17.45 27.20 16.09
CA ASP A 152 -17.58 28.06 17.27
C ASP A 152 -17.26 29.53 16.97
N HIS A 153 -16.18 29.78 16.25
CA HIS A 153 -15.79 31.14 15.85
C HIS A 153 -16.86 31.80 14.98
N VAL A 154 -17.34 31.11 13.93
CA VAL A 154 -18.37 31.66 13.04
C VAL A 154 -19.66 31.93 13.79
N LEU A 155 -20.09 31.03 14.70
CA LEU A 155 -21.29 31.24 15.51
C LEU A 155 -21.18 32.49 16.40
N ARG A 156 -19.99 32.74 16.98
CA ARG A 156 -19.76 33.91 17.84
C ARG A 156 -19.63 35.21 17.05
N LYS A 157 -19.02 35.16 15.85
CA LYS A 157 -18.81 36.33 15.01
C LYS A 157 -19.98 36.63 14.08
N GLY A 158 -20.82 35.65 13.76
CA GLY A 158 -21.92 35.72 12.81
C GLY A 158 -21.53 35.24 11.42
N SER A 159 -22.45 34.52 10.76
CA SER A 159 -22.35 34.07 9.37
C SER A 159 -22.50 35.24 8.38
N GLY A 160 -21.96 35.09 7.16
CA GLY A 160 -22.10 36.05 6.06
C GLY A 160 -21.19 37.27 6.18
N ARG A 161 -20.15 37.20 7.03
CA ARG A 161 -19.19 38.29 7.27
C ARG A 161 -17.89 38.13 6.47
N GLY A 162 -17.98 37.49 5.32
CA GLY A 162 -16.83 37.06 4.52
C GLY A 162 -16.33 35.66 4.92
N ILE A 163 -15.19 35.28 4.37
CA ILE A 163 -14.55 33.98 4.61
C ILE A 163 -13.82 34.06 5.95
N GLN A 164 -14.23 33.21 6.89
CA GLN A 164 -13.69 33.12 8.25
C GLN A 164 -12.75 31.93 8.44
N ALA A 165 -12.78 30.96 7.53
CA ALA A 165 -11.81 29.86 7.47
C ALA A 165 -11.55 29.40 6.04
N ILE A 166 -10.29 29.08 5.74
CA ILE A 166 -9.91 28.35 4.52
C ILE A 166 -9.29 27.02 4.94
N VAL A 167 -9.84 25.92 4.45
CA VAL A 167 -9.33 24.57 4.68
C VAL A 167 -8.78 23.99 3.38
N VAL A 168 -7.49 23.65 3.41
CA VAL A 168 -6.73 23.20 2.25
C VAL A 168 -6.46 21.71 2.33
N TYR A 169 -7.01 20.97 1.39
CA TYR A 169 -6.82 19.53 1.24
C TYR A 169 -5.83 19.22 0.10
N PRO A 170 -5.01 18.17 0.22
CA PRO A 170 -4.08 17.81 -0.85
C PRO A 170 -4.77 17.19 -2.07
N MET A 171 -5.99 16.65 -1.90
CA MET A 171 -6.74 15.95 -2.95
C MET A 171 -8.21 16.34 -2.95
N ASN A 172 -8.82 16.45 -4.15
CA ASN A 172 -10.25 16.75 -4.29
C ASN A 172 -11.15 15.71 -3.62
N ALA A 173 -10.77 14.43 -3.63
CA ALA A 173 -11.53 13.38 -2.98
C ALA A 173 -11.68 13.62 -1.46
N LEU A 174 -10.65 14.16 -0.81
CA LEU A 174 -10.72 14.55 0.60
C LEU A 174 -11.65 15.76 0.76
N ALA A 175 -11.53 16.78 -0.09
CA ALA A 175 -12.42 17.94 -0.05
C ALA A 175 -13.90 17.53 -0.22
N ASN A 176 -14.21 16.60 -1.13
CA ASN A 176 -15.57 16.08 -1.35
C ASN A 176 -16.08 15.33 -0.11
N SER A 177 -15.25 14.46 0.47
CA SER A 177 -15.62 13.74 1.70
C SER A 177 -15.87 14.68 2.87
N GLN A 178 -15.14 15.79 2.97
CA GLN A 178 -15.35 16.77 4.05
C GLN A 178 -16.55 17.67 3.79
N ASP A 179 -16.87 17.97 2.54
CA ASP A 179 -18.11 18.66 2.15
C ASP A 179 -19.36 17.85 2.56
N GLU A 180 -19.35 16.55 2.27
CA GLU A 180 -20.41 15.62 2.70
C GLU A 180 -20.51 15.51 4.22
N GLU A 181 -19.38 15.45 4.93
CA GLU A 181 -19.39 15.32 6.39
C GLU A 181 -19.85 16.62 7.09
N LEU A 182 -19.43 17.79 6.60
CA LEU A 182 -19.90 19.08 7.11
C LEU A 182 -21.40 19.28 6.85
N ALA A 183 -21.92 18.79 5.72
CA ALA A 183 -23.34 18.85 5.41
C ALA A 183 -24.19 18.17 6.49
N LYS A 184 -23.76 17.00 6.99
CA LYS A 184 -24.47 16.28 8.06
C LYS A 184 -24.56 17.07 9.36
N PHE A 185 -23.54 17.87 9.68
CA PHE A 185 -23.55 18.68 10.91
C PHE A 185 -24.32 20.00 10.74
N LEU A 186 -24.14 20.68 9.61
CA LEU A 186 -24.54 22.08 9.42
C LEU A 186 -25.81 22.27 8.58
N LYS A 187 -26.24 21.27 7.81
CA LYS A 187 -27.49 21.34 7.02
C LYS A 187 -28.61 20.51 7.65
N GLU A 188 -28.31 19.30 8.12
CA GLU A 188 -29.33 18.44 8.74
C GLU A 188 -29.86 19.06 10.04
N GLY A 189 -31.19 19.17 10.12
CA GLY A 189 -31.90 19.79 11.24
C GLY A 189 -32.03 21.31 11.21
N TYR A 190 -31.67 21.94 10.09
CA TYR A 190 -31.92 23.36 9.86
C TYR A 190 -32.82 23.57 8.63
N PRO A 191 -33.61 24.67 8.58
CA PRO A 191 -34.42 24.98 7.41
C PRO A 191 -33.57 25.10 6.13
N GLU A 192 -34.14 24.70 5.01
CA GLU A 192 -33.45 24.73 3.72
C GLU A 192 -32.93 26.14 3.41
N GLY A 193 -31.65 26.23 3.05
CA GLY A 193 -30.98 27.50 2.75
C GLY A 193 -30.65 28.38 3.96
N GLN A 194 -30.94 27.95 5.20
CA GLN A 194 -30.67 28.72 6.42
C GLN A 194 -29.77 27.97 7.42
N PRO A 195 -28.59 27.47 7.00
CA PRO A 195 -27.66 26.85 7.94
C PRO A 195 -27.04 27.91 8.88
N PRO A 196 -26.71 27.56 10.12
CA PRO A 196 -26.10 28.51 11.07
C PRO A 196 -24.67 28.92 10.66
N VAL A 197 -24.02 28.11 9.81
CA VAL A 197 -22.69 28.37 9.24
C VAL A 197 -22.71 27.92 7.78
N ARG A 198 -22.25 28.80 6.87
CA ARG A 198 -22.17 28.53 5.44
C ARG A 198 -20.79 28.00 5.06
N PHE A 199 -20.74 26.89 4.36
CA PHE A 199 -19.50 26.35 3.80
C PHE A 199 -19.69 26.05 2.31
N ALA A 200 -18.61 26.10 1.55
CA ALA A 200 -18.62 25.65 0.16
C ALA A 200 -17.25 25.18 -0.31
N ARG A 201 -17.27 24.28 -1.29
CA ARG A 201 -16.08 23.78 -1.96
C ARG A 201 -15.74 24.65 -3.17
N TYR A 202 -14.47 25.04 -3.26
CA TYR A 202 -13.90 25.80 -4.38
C TYR A 202 -12.68 25.08 -4.94
N THR A 203 -12.92 24.17 -5.90
CA THR A 203 -11.90 23.36 -6.55
C THR A 203 -11.95 23.51 -8.08
N GLY A 204 -11.12 22.74 -8.80
CA GLY A 204 -11.17 22.67 -10.26
C GLY A 204 -12.45 22.02 -10.82
N GLN A 205 -13.29 21.41 -9.97
CA GLN A 205 -14.52 20.73 -10.39
C GLN A 205 -15.70 21.69 -10.55
N GLU A 206 -15.74 22.79 -9.79
CA GLU A 206 -16.80 23.80 -9.87
C GLU A 206 -16.59 24.67 -11.11
N LYS A 207 -17.58 24.77 -11.99
CA LYS A 207 -17.52 25.51 -13.26
C LYS A 207 -18.80 26.32 -13.49
N GLY A 208 -18.73 27.29 -14.40
CA GLY A 208 -19.87 28.10 -14.82
C GLY A 208 -20.55 28.80 -13.64
N ASP A 209 -21.88 28.77 -13.62
CA ASP A 209 -22.72 29.50 -12.68
C ASP A 209 -22.43 29.19 -11.20
N VAL A 210 -22.06 27.95 -10.88
CA VAL A 210 -21.71 27.57 -9.49
C VAL A 210 -20.49 28.35 -9.01
N ARG A 211 -19.47 28.52 -9.88
CA ARG A 211 -18.26 29.25 -9.53
C ARG A 211 -18.53 30.75 -9.39
N GLU A 212 -19.33 31.32 -10.29
CA GLU A 212 -19.70 32.74 -10.22
C GLU A 212 -20.56 33.04 -9.00
N ALA A 213 -21.48 32.13 -8.63
CA ALA A 213 -22.29 32.25 -7.43
C ALA A 213 -21.41 32.33 -6.16
N LEU A 214 -20.38 31.50 -6.06
CA LEU A 214 -19.44 31.51 -4.93
C LEU A 214 -18.62 32.80 -4.84
N ARG A 215 -18.24 33.40 -5.98
CA ARG A 215 -17.53 34.69 -5.99
C ARG A 215 -18.43 35.84 -5.55
N ARG A 216 -19.69 35.82 -5.98
CA ARG A 216 -20.69 36.83 -5.66
C ARG A 216 -21.14 36.75 -4.21
N ASP A 217 -21.28 35.54 -3.67
CA ASP A 217 -21.77 35.27 -2.32
C ASP A 217 -20.86 34.26 -1.60
N PRO A 218 -19.70 34.71 -1.09
CA PRO A 218 -18.69 33.83 -0.47
C PRO A 218 -19.20 33.13 0.80
N PRO A 219 -18.76 31.88 1.07
CA PRO A 219 -19.11 31.15 2.28
C PRO A 219 -18.32 31.64 3.52
N ASP A 220 -18.73 31.21 4.72
CA ASP A 220 -17.92 31.40 5.94
C ASP A 220 -16.70 30.48 5.95
N ILE A 221 -16.85 29.24 5.46
CA ILE A 221 -15.78 28.24 5.38
C ILE A 221 -15.56 27.84 3.92
N LEU A 222 -14.35 28.09 3.42
CA LEU A 222 -13.95 27.71 2.07
C LEU A 222 -13.13 26.42 2.09
N LEU A 223 -13.63 25.36 1.44
CA LEU A 223 -12.91 24.09 1.27
C LEU A 223 -12.20 24.10 -0.09
N THR A 224 -10.89 23.96 -0.12
CA THR A 224 -10.13 24.05 -1.37
C THR A 224 -8.91 23.12 -1.38
N ASN A 225 -8.09 23.21 -2.44
CA ASN A 225 -6.79 22.58 -2.52
C ASN A 225 -5.70 23.65 -2.78
N TYR A 226 -4.44 23.30 -2.55
CA TYR A 226 -3.34 24.28 -2.63
C TYR A 226 -3.20 24.93 -4.02
N MET A 227 -3.51 24.19 -5.10
CA MET A 227 -3.47 24.74 -6.46
C MET A 227 -4.58 25.76 -6.71
N MET A 228 -5.77 25.49 -6.21
CA MET A 228 -6.90 26.42 -6.35
C MET A 228 -6.75 27.63 -5.45
N LEU A 229 -6.11 27.48 -4.29
CA LEU A 229 -5.71 28.59 -3.45
C LEU A 229 -4.67 29.49 -4.14
N GLU A 230 -3.71 28.91 -4.86
CA GLU A 230 -2.76 29.68 -5.68
C GLU A 230 -3.44 30.42 -6.84
N LEU A 231 -4.39 29.75 -7.52
CA LEU A 231 -5.18 30.38 -8.57
C LEU A 231 -6.07 31.50 -8.04
N LEU A 232 -6.63 31.35 -6.84
CA LEU A 232 -7.44 32.37 -6.17
C LEU A 232 -6.64 33.67 -5.96
N LEU A 233 -5.33 33.58 -5.67
CA LEU A 233 -4.46 34.74 -5.50
C LEU A 233 -4.05 35.42 -6.82
N THR A 234 -4.11 34.71 -7.95
CA THR A 234 -3.55 35.17 -9.23
C THR A 234 -4.61 35.58 -10.25
N ARG A 235 -5.82 35.01 -10.17
CA ARG A 235 -6.92 35.30 -11.09
C ARG A 235 -7.63 36.60 -10.72
N SER A 236 -7.87 37.44 -11.72
CA SER A 236 -8.60 38.70 -11.56
C SER A 236 -10.05 38.48 -11.15
N GLU A 237 -10.63 37.39 -11.61
CA GLU A 237 -12.02 36.98 -11.41
C GLU A 237 -12.26 36.51 -9.97
N ASP A 238 -11.22 36.05 -9.28
CA ASP A 238 -11.28 35.54 -7.91
C ASP A 238 -11.02 36.63 -6.85
N ARG A 239 -10.86 37.90 -7.27
CA ARG A 239 -10.56 39.03 -6.39
C ARG A 239 -11.57 39.24 -5.27
N GLU A 240 -12.86 39.00 -5.51
CA GLU A 240 -13.88 39.13 -4.47
C GLU A 240 -13.70 38.09 -3.35
N LEU A 241 -13.25 36.88 -3.68
CA LEU A 241 -12.93 35.86 -2.67
C LEU A 241 -11.72 36.29 -1.82
N VAL A 242 -10.69 36.89 -2.44
CA VAL A 242 -9.54 37.45 -1.70
C VAL A 242 -9.99 38.56 -0.76
N ARG A 243 -10.88 39.46 -1.20
CA ARG A 243 -11.44 40.52 -0.36
C ARG A 243 -12.30 39.96 0.77
N ALA A 244 -13.11 38.94 0.49
CA ALA A 244 -13.92 38.27 1.48
C ALA A 244 -13.09 37.55 2.55
N ALA A 245 -11.88 37.12 2.22
CA ALA A 245 -10.93 36.52 3.16
C ALA A 245 -10.09 37.56 3.95
N LYS A 246 -10.37 38.87 3.84
CA LYS A 246 -9.59 39.89 4.57
C LYS A 246 -9.69 39.68 6.08
N GLY A 247 -8.54 39.58 6.75
CA GLY A 247 -8.44 39.32 8.18
C GLY A 247 -8.72 37.86 8.56
N LEU A 248 -8.50 36.92 7.63
CA LEU A 248 -8.81 35.49 7.78
C LEU A 248 -8.39 34.92 9.15
N PRO A 249 -9.34 34.50 10.01
CA PRO A 249 -9.03 33.92 11.32
C PRO A 249 -8.35 32.56 11.27
N TYR A 250 -8.84 31.63 10.44
CA TYR A 250 -8.30 30.25 10.37
C TYR A 250 -7.75 29.91 8.99
N LEU A 251 -6.52 29.38 8.98
CA LEU A 251 -5.90 28.80 7.79
C LEU A 251 -5.45 27.37 8.11
N VAL A 252 -6.15 26.39 7.56
CA VAL A 252 -5.97 24.96 7.87
C VAL A 252 -5.34 24.24 6.68
N PHE A 253 -4.32 23.45 6.94
CA PHE A 253 -3.71 22.53 5.97
C PHE A 253 -3.81 21.10 6.48
N ASP A 254 -4.62 20.29 5.80
CA ASP A 254 -4.80 18.88 6.13
C ASP A 254 -3.75 17.99 5.45
N GLU A 255 -3.47 16.86 6.09
CA GLU A 255 -2.47 15.87 5.71
C GLU A 255 -1.09 16.47 5.37
N LEU A 256 -0.52 17.18 6.35
CA LEU A 256 0.77 17.88 6.20
C LEU A 256 1.92 17.00 5.68
N HIS A 257 1.88 15.69 5.94
CA HIS A 257 2.87 14.74 5.43
C HIS A 257 2.96 14.67 3.90
N THR A 258 1.93 15.16 3.20
CA THR A 258 1.92 15.24 1.73
C THR A 258 2.76 16.40 1.21
N TYR A 259 2.96 17.46 2.00
CA TYR A 259 3.69 18.66 1.61
C TYR A 259 5.18 18.54 1.96
N ARG A 260 5.92 17.76 1.16
CA ARG A 260 7.36 17.50 1.36
C ARG A 260 8.20 17.85 0.13
N GLY A 261 9.51 17.98 0.32
CA GLY A 261 10.45 18.32 -0.75
C GLY A 261 10.10 19.63 -1.46
N ARG A 262 10.24 19.67 -2.79
CA ARG A 262 9.94 20.86 -3.60
C ARG A 262 8.50 21.34 -3.43
N GLN A 263 7.53 20.42 -3.45
CA GLN A 263 6.11 20.76 -3.27
C GLN A 263 5.85 21.40 -1.90
N GLY A 264 6.50 20.90 -0.84
CA GLY A 264 6.41 21.51 0.49
C GLY A 264 6.92 22.95 0.54
N ALA A 265 8.03 23.24 -0.16
CA ALA A 265 8.57 24.59 -0.26
C ALA A 265 7.61 25.54 -1.02
N ASP A 266 7.03 25.08 -2.13
CA ASP A 266 6.05 25.86 -2.92
C ASP A 266 4.83 26.21 -2.05
N VAL A 267 4.31 25.24 -1.29
CA VAL A 267 3.17 25.45 -0.37
C VAL A 267 3.54 26.39 0.78
N ALA A 268 4.76 26.30 1.32
CA ALA A 268 5.24 27.21 2.37
C ALA A 268 5.25 28.68 1.90
N LEU A 269 5.68 28.92 0.66
CA LEU A 269 5.63 30.27 0.05
C LEU A 269 4.19 30.70 -0.24
N LEU A 270 3.33 29.79 -0.69
CA LEU A 270 1.91 30.06 -0.88
C LEU A 270 1.24 30.53 0.41
N ILE A 271 1.49 29.85 1.55
CA ILE A 271 0.93 30.24 2.85
C ILE A 271 1.30 31.68 3.22
N ARG A 272 2.58 32.05 3.02
CA ARG A 272 3.06 33.42 3.27
C ARG A 272 2.35 34.44 2.37
N ARG A 273 2.20 34.13 1.07
CA ARG A 273 1.45 34.98 0.14
C ARG A 273 -0.02 35.11 0.53
N CYS A 274 -0.67 34.04 0.96
CA CYS A 274 -2.04 34.06 1.46
C CYS A 274 -2.18 34.99 2.65
N ARG A 275 -1.36 34.83 3.70
CA ARG A 275 -1.41 35.69 4.90
C ARG A 275 -1.18 37.16 4.57
N GLN A 276 -0.31 37.46 3.60
CA GLN A 276 -0.10 38.82 3.12
C GLN A 276 -1.31 39.34 2.33
N ALA A 277 -1.81 38.58 1.35
CA ALA A 277 -2.93 38.98 0.49
C ALA A 277 -4.23 39.16 1.27
N PHE A 278 -4.47 38.33 2.28
CA PHE A 278 -5.61 38.39 3.17
C PHE A 278 -5.41 39.40 4.31
N ASN A 279 -4.23 40.02 4.45
CA ASN A 279 -3.88 40.90 5.57
C ASN A 279 -4.20 40.24 6.94
N SER A 280 -3.71 39.02 7.12
CA SER A 280 -4.01 38.16 8.26
C SER A 280 -2.72 37.60 8.91
N PRO A 281 -1.87 38.48 9.49
CA PRO A 281 -0.64 38.04 10.14
C PRO A 281 -0.92 37.14 11.35
N ASP A 282 -2.05 37.35 12.04
CA ASP A 282 -2.46 36.66 13.26
C ASP A 282 -3.39 35.46 13.00
N SER A 283 -3.46 34.96 11.76
CA SER A 283 -4.24 33.76 11.45
C SER A 283 -3.80 32.56 12.30
N ILE A 284 -4.76 31.87 12.90
CA ILE A 284 -4.56 30.58 13.54
C ILE A 284 -4.25 29.56 12.43
N CYS A 285 -2.99 29.16 12.37
CA CYS A 285 -2.50 28.18 11.41
C CYS A 285 -2.67 26.78 12.01
N VAL A 286 -3.45 25.93 11.34
CA VAL A 286 -3.72 24.58 11.82
C VAL A 286 -3.18 23.55 10.84
N GLY A 287 -2.40 22.60 11.36
CA GLY A 287 -1.92 21.44 10.62
C GLY A 287 -2.51 20.15 11.15
N THR A 288 -2.85 19.21 10.28
CA THR A 288 -3.19 17.83 10.67
C THR A 288 -2.34 16.84 9.89
N SER A 289 -1.89 15.76 10.54
CA SER A 289 -1.18 14.69 9.85
C SER A 289 -1.30 13.35 10.57
N ALA A 290 -1.27 12.26 9.82
CA ALA A 290 -1.14 10.91 10.38
C ALA A 290 0.29 10.59 10.87
N THR A 291 1.31 11.07 10.16
CA THR A 291 2.72 10.77 10.41
C THR A 291 3.57 11.99 10.04
N MET A 292 4.58 12.36 10.81
CA MET A 292 5.48 13.47 10.42
C MET A 292 6.92 13.26 10.89
N ALA A 293 7.13 12.68 12.08
CA ALA A 293 8.44 12.33 12.59
C ALA A 293 8.48 10.84 12.91
N SER A 294 9.64 10.22 12.65
CA SER A 294 9.94 8.84 13.00
C SER A 294 11.25 8.79 13.77
N GLY A 295 11.25 8.09 14.91
CA GLY A 295 12.42 7.99 15.79
C GLY A 295 12.40 8.98 16.95
N GLY A 296 13.29 8.76 17.92
CA GLY A 296 13.31 9.52 19.18
C GLY A 296 12.11 9.27 20.07
N THR A 297 12.05 10.00 21.18
CA THR A 297 10.91 10.01 22.11
C THR A 297 9.73 10.80 21.54
N SER A 298 8.54 10.66 22.13
CA SER A 298 7.37 11.49 21.80
C SER A 298 7.67 12.99 21.88
N GLU A 299 8.56 13.41 22.78
CA GLU A 299 8.94 14.82 22.92
C GLU A 299 9.86 15.28 21.77
N ASP A 300 10.84 14.44 21.37
CA ASP A 300 11.70 14.72 20.21
C ASP A 300 10.87 14.87 18.94
N GLN A 301 9.88 13.99 18.75
CA GLN A 301 8.94 14.04 17.64
C GLN A 301 8.13 15.35 17.65
N ARG A 302 7.63 15.78 18.81
CA ARG A 302 6.91 17.06 18.93
C ARG A 302 7.78 18.25 18.56
N ARG A 303 9.04 18.29 19.01
CA ARG A 303 9.98 19.38 18.67
C ARG A 303 10.26 19.41 17.18
N GLU A 304 10.48 18.26 16.55
CA GLU A 304 10.74 18.19 15.11
C GLU A 304 9.51 18.60 14.29
N VAL A 305 8.32 18.16 14.68
CA VAL A 305 7.06 18.58 14.04
C VAL A 305 6.83 20.07 14.18
N ALA A 306 7.11 20.67 15.35
CA ALA A 306 7.01 22.11 15.56
C ALA A 306 7.93 22.88 14.59
N ARG A 307 9.18 22.43 14.43
CA ARG A 307 10.15 23.01 13.50
C ARG A 307 9.68 22.95 12.04
N VAL A 308 9.10 21.82 11.63
CA VAL A 308 8.52 21.66 10.28
C VAL A 308 7.31 22.57 10.09
N ALA A 309 6.42 22.64 11.08
CA ALA A 309 5.24 23.51 11.06
C ALA A 309 5.62 24.99 10.97
N GLU A 310 6.61 25.43 11.75
CA GLU A 310 7.15 26.79 11.70
C GLU A 310 7.72 27.13 10.32
N SER A 311 8.48 26.21 9.74
CA SER A 311 9.04 26.37 8.39
C SER A 311 7.93 26.51 7.34
N LEU A 312 6.89 25.67 7.44
CA LEU A 312 5.77 25.63 6.51
C LEU A 312 4.89 26.88 6.62
N PHE A 313 4.38 27.19 7.82
CA PHE A 313 3.40 28.25 8.05
C PHE A 313 4.03 29.66 8.18
N GLY A 314 5.32 29.73 8.51
CA GLY A 314 6.00 31.00 8.78
C GLY A 314 5.47 31.71 10.04
N VAL A 315 5.09 30.94 11.06
CA VAL A 315 4.73 31.42 12.41
C VAL A 315 5.46 30.56 13.44
N THR A 316 5.72 31.09 14.63
CA THR A 316 6.38 30.35 15.70
C THR A 316 5.53 29.18 16.18
N PHE A 317 6.15 28.01 16.35
CA PHE A 317 5.53 26.85 16.97
C PHE A 317 6.41 26.33 18.12
N THR A 318 5.81 26.11 19.28
CA THR A 318 6.43 25.39 20.40
C THR A 318 6.00 23.92 20.41
N ALA A 319 6.73 23.09 21.15
CA ALA A 319 6.42 21.66 21.26
C ALA A 319 5.03 21.39 21.90
N ASP A 320 4.53 22.28 22.76
CA ASP A 320 3.17 22.17 23.34
C ASP A 320 2.05 22.57 22.36
N GLN A 321 2.39 23.16 21.21
CA GLN A 321 1.47 23.38 20.09
C GLN A 321 1.40 22.16 19.15
N VAL A 322 2.19 21.12 19.41
CA VAL A 322 2.11 19.83 18.71
C VAL A 322 1.35 18.83 19.55
N ILE A 323 0.10 18.64 19.16
CA ILE A 323 -0.86 17.76 19.82
C ILE A 323 -0.67 16.36 19.25
N GLY A 324 -0.34 15.42 20.13
CA GLY A 324 -0.22 13.99 19.78
C GLY A 324 -1.47 13.25 20.21
N GLU A 325 -1.67 12.03 19.69
CA GLU A 325 -2.77 11.19 20.15
C GLU A 325 -2.63 10.78 21.62
N SER A 326 -3.71 10.91 22.38
CA SER A 326 -3.80 10.38 23.75
C SER A 326 -4.50 9.02 23.71
N LEU A 327 -3.81 7.99 24.18
CA LEU A 327 -4.27 6.60 24.14
C LEU A 327 -4.60 6.09 25.55
N GLU A 328 -5.53 5.15 25.62
CA GLU A 328 -5.79 4.33 26.80
C GLU A 328 -5.80 2.84 26.41
N ARG A 329 -5.60 1.95 27.40
CA ARG A 329 -5.77 0.51 27.17
C ARG A 329 -7.26 0.16 27.17
N ALA A 330 -7.67 -0.67 26.23
CA ALA A 330 -8.97 -1.30 26.21
C ALA A 330 -9.11 -2.33 27.35
N THR A 331 -8.02 -3.01 27.69
CA THR A 331 -7.93 -4.06 28.71
C THR A 331 -7.13 -3.63 29.94
N PRO A 332 -7.26 -4.29 31.10
CA PRO A 332 -6.44 -4.03 32.27
C PRO A 332 -4.94 -4.29 32.02
N GLN A 333 -4.07 -3.38 32.49
CA GLN A 333 -2.62 -3.50 32.32
C GLN A 333 -2.09 -4.73 33.03
N ILE A 334 -1.28 -5.50 32.31
CA ILE A 334 -0.48 -6.59 32.87
C ILE A 334 0.97 -6.11 32.81
N SER A 335 1.48 -5.55 33.91
CA SER A 335 2.85 -5.05 34.02
C SER A 335 3.89 -6.18 33.93
N THR A 336 3.55 -7.33 34.51
CA THR A 336 4.22 -8.62 34.39
C THR A 336 3.14 -9.68 34.32
N ILE A 337 3.22 -10.59 33.37
CA ILE A 337 2.28 -11.72 33.29
C ILE A 337 2.55 -12.58 34.51
N ASP A 338 1.72 -12.42 35.53
CA ASP A 338 1.84 -13.17 36.77
C ASP A 338 1.54 -14.65 36.52
N LYS A 339 1.95 -15.50 37.48
CA LYS A 339 1.80 -16.94 37.35
C LYS A 339 0.34 -17.35 37.08
N ALA A 340 -0.61 -16.67 37.71
CA ALA A 340 -2.04 -16.92 37.51
C ALA A 340 -2.52 -16.58 36.09
N SER A 341 -2.04 -15.47 35.51
CA SER A 341 -2.31 -15.12 34.11
C SER A 341 -1.71 -16.12 33.14
N ILE A 342 -0.47 -16.58 33.40
CA ILE A 342 0.17 -17.62 32.58
C ILE A 342 -0.64 -18.91 32.64
N GLU A 343 -1.03 -19.37 33.83
CA GLU A 343 -1.85 -20.58 34.01
C GLU A 343 -3.19 -20.47 33.27
N THR A 344 -3.84 -19.31 33.32
CA THR A 344 -5.09 -19.06 32.59
C THR A 344 -4.89 -19.08 31.08
N ILE A 345 -3.82 -18.44 30.59
CA ILE A 345 -3.46 -18.42 29.15
C ILE A 345 -3.13 -19.84 28.68
N SER A 346 -2.29 -20.57 29.41
CA SER A 346 -1.94 -21.96 29.15
C SER A 346 -3.17 -22.85 29.09
N ALA A 347 -4.08 -22.74 30.08
CA ALA A 347 -5.33 -23.51 30.10
C ALA A 347 -6.23 -23.17 28.89
N THR A 348 -6.34 -21.89 28.54
CA THR A 348 -7.11 -21.43 27.36
C THR A 348 -6.58 -22.08 26.08
N ILE A 349 -5.25 -22.12 25.92
CA ILE A 349 -4.60 -22.70 24.72
C ILE A 349 -4.69 -24.23 24.73
N ALA A 350 -4.45 -24.87 25.87
CA ALA A 350 -4.46 -26.33 25.99
C ALA A 350 -5.86 -26.93 25.78
N THR A 351 -6.91 -26.24 26.25
CA THR A 351 -8.31 -26.68 26.12
C THR A 351 -8.99 -26.16 24.85
N ASP A 352 -8.28 -25.38 24.04
CA ASP A 352 -8.80 -24.72 22.85
C ASP A 352 -10.07 -23.88 23.12
N GLN A 353 -10.11 -23.23 24.29
CA GLN A 353 -11.28 -22.54 24.79
C GLN A 353 -11.69 -21.39 23.87
N SER A 354 -13.00 -21.26 23.62
CA SER A 354 -13.54 -20.16 22.84
C SER A 354 -13.44 -18.83 23.61
N PRO A 355 -13.15 -17.70 22.92
CA PRO A 355 -13.09 -16.40 23.58
C PRO A 355 -14.44 -16.02 24.20
N PRO A 356 -14.44 -15.24 25.30
CA PRO A 356 -15.68 -14.74 25.89
C PRO A 356 -16.49 -13.92 24.89
N THR A 357 -17.81 -14.10 24.88
CA THR A 357 -18.75 -13.35 24.02
C THR A 357 -19.35 -12.11 24.68
N ASP A 358 -19.12 -11.95 25.98
CA ASP A 358 -19.48 -10.75 26.74
C ASP A 358 -18.31 -9.75 26.75
N TYR A 359 -18.62 -8.46 26.68
CA TYR A 359 -17.61 -7.40 26.60
C TYR A 359 -16.72 -7.35 27.85
N GLU A 360 -17.30 -7.40 29.05
CA GLU A 360 -16.53 -7.29 30.29
C GLU A 360 -15.75 -8.57 30.59
N ALA A 361 -16.33 -9.75 30.32
CA ALA A 361 -15.61 -11.01 30.42
C ALA A 361 -14.40 -11.08 29.47
N PHE A 362 -14.56 -10.60 28.22
CA PHE A 362 -13.46 -10.54 27.25
C PHE A 362 -12.39 -9.53 27.68
N ARG A 363 -12.82 -8.32 28.07
CA ARG A 363 -11.95 -7.23 28.51
C ARG A 363 -11.00 -7.65 29.64
N ASN A 364 -11.52 -8.41 30.60
CA ASN A 364 -10.79 -8.85 31.78
C ASN A 364 -10.03 -10.17 31.57
N HIS A 365 -10.10 -10.78 30.38
CA HIS A 365 -9.41 -12.03 30.09
C HIS A 365 -7.89 -11.80 29.93
N PRO A 366 -7.00 -12.54 30.63
CA PRO A 366 -5.54 -12.32 30.55
C PRO A 366 -4.97 -12.39 29.14
N LEU A 367 -5.46 -13.32 28.31
CA LEU A 367 -5.06 -13.40 26.90
C LEU A 367 -5.46 -12.15 26.09
N ALA A 368 -6.60 -11.50 26.38
CA ALA A 368 -6.98 -10.26 25.71
C ALA A 368 -6.00 -9.13 26.10
N SER A 369 -5.66 -9.01 27.38
CA SER A 369 -4.65 -8.07 27.83
C SER A 369 -3.28 -8.32 27.22
N TRP A 370 -2.87 -9.58 27.07
CA TRP A 370 -1.64 -9.96 26.38
C TRP A 370 -1.68 -9.54 24.89
N ILE A 371 -2.79 -9.82 24.20
CA ILE A 371 -3.00 -9.44 22.79
C ILE A 371 -2.86 -7.92 22.60
N GLU A 372 -3.46 -7.11 23.48
CA GLU A 372 -3.35 -5.66 23.42
C GLU A 372 -1.92 -5.17 23.67
N SER A 373 -1.21 -5.76 24.63
CA SER A 373 0.21 -5.46 24.86
C SER A 373 1.09 -5.85 23.68
N THR A 374 0.74 -6.91 22.94
CA THR A 374 1.52 -7.42 21.80
C THR A 374 1.28 -6.60 20.54
N PHE A 375 0.04 -6.19 20.26
CA PHE A 375 -0.35 -5.61 18.97
C PHE A 375 -0.93 -4.19 19.05
N GLY A 376 -1.30 -3.71 20.23
CA GLY A 376 -2.01 -2.44 20.42
C GLY A 376 -1.12 -1.33 20.94
N VAL A 377 -0.81 -1.35 22.23
CA VAL A 377 -0.11 -0.25 22.90
C VAL A 377 0.97 -0.74 23.85
N ARG A 378 2.00 0.10 24.02
CA ARG A 378 3.04 -0.05 25.04
C ARG A 378 3.28 1.27 25.72
N GLU A 379 3.85 1.21 26.91
CA GLU A 379 4.31 2.38 27.64
C GLU A 379 5.68 2.83 27.11
N GLU A 380 5.83 4.12 26.81
CA GLU A 380 7.10 4.73 26.48
C GLU A 380 7.94 4.90 27.76
N PRO A 381 9.11 4.25 27.89
CA PRO A 381 9.84 4.19 29.16
C PRO A 381 10.20 5.55 29.77
N GLN A 382 10.46 6.56 28.94
CA GLN A 382 10.89 7.89 29.39
C GLN A 382 9.73 8.75 29.89
N THR A 383 8.53 8.57 29.34
CA THR A 383 7.39 9.49 29.55
C THR A 383 6.21 8.84 30.26
N GLY A 384 6.17 7.51 30.36
CA GLY A 384 5.01 6.76 30.82
C GLY A 384 3.80 6.84 29.88
N ARG A 385 3.95 7.48 28.70
CA ARG A 385 2.84 7.66 27.76
C ARG A 385 2.57 6.36 27.02
N LEU A 386 1.30 6.03 26.84
CA LEU A 386 0.91 4.95 25.94
C LEU A 386 1.13 5.36 24.48
N ILE A 387 1.93 4.56 23.77
CA ILE A 387 2.24 4.68 22.35
C ILE A 387 1.84 3.40 21.62
N ARG A 388 1.60 3.50 20.30
CA ARG A 388 1.26 2.34 19.47
C ARG A 388 2.38 1.31 19.44
N GLN A 389 2.01 0.04 19.42
CA GLN A 389 2.92 -1.03 19.05
C GLN A 389 3.21 -1.01 17.55
N ALA A 390 4.44 -1.39 17.18
CA ALA A 390 4.78 -1.65 15.79
C ALA A 390 3.97 -2.85 15.28
N PRO A 391 3.55 -2.88 14.00
CA PRO A 391 2.89 -4.06 13.43
C PRO A 391 3.77 -5.31 13.53
N ARG A 392 3.21 -6.45 13.94
CA ARG A 392 3.94 -7.72 14.15
C ARG A 392 3.30 -8.89 13.42
N ARG A 393 4.09 -9.89 13.01
CA ARG A 393 3.55 -11.13 12.47
C ARG A 393 2.79 -11.91 13.53
N LEU A 394 1.61 -12.40 13.18
CA LEU A 394 0.87 -13.36 14.02
C LEU A 394 1.62 -14.69 14.12
N GLN A 395 2.11 -15.20 12.98
CA GLN A 395 2.77 -16.49 12.83
C GLN A 395 3.88 -16.42 11.77
N GLY A 396 4.63 -17.51 11.59
CA GLY A 396 5.71 -17.63 10.61
C GLY A 396 7.08 -17.24 11.17
N ASP A 397 8.07 -17.20 10.27
CA ASP A 397 9.48 -17.03 10.61
C ASP A 397 9.77 -15.65 11.24
N PRO A 398 10.80 -15.57 12.12
CA PRO A 398 11.24 -14.31 12.70
C PRO A 398 11.64 -13.26 11.65
N ILE A 399 11.42 -11.98 11.96
CA ILE A 399 12.00 -10.83 11.23
C ILE A 399 12.97 -10.13 12.17
N GLU A 400 14.21 -9.88 11.74
CA GLU A 400 15.18 -9.08 12.52
C GLU A 400 15.32 -9.53 13.98
N ASN A 401 15.36 -10.85 14.22
CA ASN A 401 15.39 -11.51 15.54
C ASN A 401 14.12 -11.37 16.40
N GLN A 402 13.04 -10.80 15.86
CA GLN A 402 11.73 -10.77 16.53
C GLN A 402 10.89 -11.99 16.14
N LYS A 403 10.54 -12.82 17.13
CA LYS A 403 9.64 -13.98 16.95
C LYS A 403 8.22 -13.52 16.59
N SER A 404 7.47 -14.40 15.92
CA SER A 404 6.05 -14.19 15.72
C SER A 404 5.30 -14.27 17.05
N ALA A 405 4.14 -13.60 17.13
CA ALA A 405 3.35 -13.57 18.36
C ALA A 405 2.93 -14.98 18.82
N ALA A 406 2.60 -15.88 17.89
CA ALA A 406 2.27 -17.26 18.22
C ALA A 406 3.45 -18.03 18.81
N ALA A 407 4.68 -17.79 18.33
CA ALA A 407 5.89 -18.43 18.85
C ALA A 407 6.24 -17.90 20.26
N GLU A 408 6.10 -16.60 20.52
CA GLU A 408 6.28 -16.04 21.87
C GLU A 408 5.24 -16.57 22.85
N LEU A 409 3.98 -16.67 22.40
CA LEU A 409 2.91 -17.22 23.22
C LEU A 409 3.11 -18.71 23.50
N ALA A 410 3.62 -19.46 22.53
CA ALA A 410 3.96 -20.88 22.68
C ALA A 410 5.00 -21.10 23.78
N GLU A 411 6.04 -20.27 23.83
CA GLU A 411 7.08 -20.30 24.86
C GLU A 411 6.52 -19.97 26.25
N LEU A 412 5.63 -18.98 26.32
CA LEU A 412 4.98 -18.61 27.57
C LEU A 412 4.00 -19.68 28.07
N ALA A 413 3.24 -20.28 27.16
CA ALA A 413 2.15 -21.19 27.51
C ALA A 413 2.58 -22.66 27.62
N GLY A 414 3.76 -23.03 27.11
CA GLY A 414 4.20 -24.42 26.99
C GLY A 414 3.39 -25.21 25.95
N ALA A 415 3.05 -24.58 24.82
CA ALA A 415 2.15 -25.14 23.81
C ALA A 415 2.74 -25.07 22.39
N ALA A 416 2.11 -25.73 21.41
CA ALA A 416 2.50 -25.62 20.00
C ALA A 416 2.12 -24.24 19.43
N ALA A 417 2.98 -23.68 18.56
CA ALA A 417 2.78 -22.36 17.96
C ALA A 417 1.52 -22.31 17.08
N GLU A 418 1.19 -23.40 16.38
CA GLU A 418 0.00 -23.50 15.53
C GLU A 418 -1.30 -23.38 16.34
N ASN A 419 -1.33 -23.99 17.54
CA ASN A 419 -2.47 -23.90 18.46
C ASN A 419 -2.60 -22.46 18.97
N CYS A 420 -1.48 -21.84 19.35
CA CYS A 420 -1.44 -20.44 19.78
C CYS A 420 -1.96 -19.50 18.70
N ALA A 421 -1.52 -19.65 17.44
CA ALA A 421 -2.00 -18.85 16.31
C ALA A 421 -3.52 -18.98 16.11
N THR A 422 -4.06 -20.20 16.23
CA THR A 422 -5.49 -20.48 16.07
C THR A 422 -6.33 -19.82 17.16
N VAL A 423 -5.89 -19.90 18.43
CA VAL A 423 -6.59 -19.26 19.56
C VAL A 423 -6.50 -17.73 19.45
N LEU A 424 -5.33 -17.18 19.11
CA LEU A 424 -5.14 -15.74 18.90
C LEU A 424 -6.08 -15.20 17.82
N ARG A 425 -6.19 -15.90 16.68
CA ARG A 425 -7.13 -15.53 15.59
C ARG A 425 -8.57 -15.46 16.09
N ARG A 426 -9.02 -16.44 16.89
CA ARG A 426 -10.37 -16.43 17.47
C ARG A 426 -10.59 -15.25 18.40
N PHE A 427 -9.65 -14.95 19.29
CA PHE A 427 -9.75 -13.80 20.19
C PHE A 427 -9.79 -12.47 19.43
N LEU A 428 -8.95 -12.30 18.40
CA LEU A 428 -8.95 -11.10 17.55
C LEU A 428 -10.29 -10.92 16.82
N LEU A 429 -10.82 -11.98 16.21
CA LEU A 429 -12.11 -11.94 15.52
C LEU A 429 -13.27 -11.66 16.48
N GLN A 430 -13.27 -12.29 17.67
CA GLN A 430 -14.29 -12.03 18.69
C GLN A 430 -14.23 -10.58 19.17
N GLY A 431 -13.04 -10.08 19.50
CA GLY A 431 -12.84 -8.69 19.92
C GLY A 431 -13.23 -7.65 18.85
N ALA A 432 -13.19 -8.00 17.56
CA ALA A 432 -13.67 -7.13 16.48
C ALA A 432 -15.21 -6.98 16.46
N THR A 433 -15.94 -7.90 17.11
CA THR A 433 -17.41 -7.85 17.22
C THR A 433 -17.90 -7.17 18.49
N LEU A 434 -17.13 -7.25 19.59
CA LEU A 434 -17.55 -6.75 20.89
C LEU A 434 -17.46 -5.21 20.98
N ARG A 435 -18.48 -4.58 21.56
CA ARG A 435 -18.60 -3.13 21.77
C ARG A 435 -18.93 -2.88 23.24
N ARG A 436 -18.41 -1.80 23.83
CA ARG A 436 -18.71 -1.42 25.23
C ARG A 436 -20.19 -1.10 25.42
N SER A 437 -20.81 -0.47 24.42
CA SER A 437 -22.25 -0.20 24.37
C SER A 437 -22.74 -0.18 22.93
N ALA A 438 -24.05 -0.17 22.72
CA ALA A 438 -24.65 0.02 21.39
C ALA A 438 -24.29 1.37 20.75
N SER A 439 -23.87 2.37 21.54
CA SER A 439 -23.41 3.67 21.07
C SER A 439 -21.90 3.73 20.82
N SER A 440 -21.12 2.72 21.23
CA SER A 440 -19.70 2.66 20.94
C SER A 440 -19.45 2.45 19.45
N ARG A 441 -18.77 3.41 18.83
CA ARG A 441 -18.41 3.37 17.41
C ARG A 441 -17.44 2.23 17.08
N PHE A 442 -16.49 1.94 17.98
CA PHE A 442 -15.38 1.03 17.71
C PHE A 442 -15.43 -0.25 18.57
N PRO A 443 -14.99 -1.40 18.02
CA PRO A 443 -14.78 -2.62 18.78
C PRO A 443 -13.77 -2.46 19.90
N ILE A 444 -13.78 -3.41 20.86
CA ILE A 444 -12.66 -3.54 21.80
C ILE A 444 -11.36 -3.82 21.06
N PHE A 445 -11.37 -4.68 20.03
CA PHE A 445 -10.22 -4.94 19.15
C PHE A 445 -10.54 -4.69 17.68
N ALA A 446 -10.42 -3.45 17.24
CA ALA A 446 -10.32 -3.16 15.81
C ALA A 446 -8.88 -3.44 15.36
N PHE A 447 -8.65 -4.42 14.49
CA PHE A 447 -7.31 -4.73 13.98
C PHE A 447 -7.21 -4.61 12.45
N ARG A 448 -5.98 -4.51 11.97
CA ARG A 448 -5.62 -4.45 10.55
C ARG A 448 -4.63 -5.56 10.21
N LEU A 449 -4.77 -6.13 9.03
CA LEU A 449 -3.77 -6.99 8.42
C LEU A 449 -3.07 -6.22 7.29
N HIS A 450 -1.76 -6.06 7.42
CA HIS A 450 -0.91 -5.43 6.42
C HIS A 450 -0.26 -6.53 5.58
N GLN A 451 -0.93 -6.88 4.47
CA GLN A 451 -0.38 -7.82 3.50
C GLN A 451 0.50 -7.09 2.50
N PHE A 452 1.78 -7.44 2.48
CA PHE A 452 2.71 -7.00 1.44
C PHE A 452 2.73 -8.02 0.32
N LEU A 453 2.58 -7.55 -0.91
CA LEU A 453 2.66 -8.36 -2.12
C LEU A 453 3.73 -7.74 -2.99
N THR A 454 4.77 -8.52 -3.30
CA THR A 454 5.76 -8.12 -4.28
C THR A 454 5.54 -8.91 -5.57
N ARG A 455 5.90 -8.27 -6.68
CA ARG A 455 5.93 -8.88 -8.01
C ARG A 455 7.02 -9.96 -8.12
N GLY A 456 8.01 -9.93 -7.22
CA GLY A 456 9.31 -10.53 -7.50
C GLY A 456 10.02 -9.81 -8.66
N ASP A 457 11.25 -10.19 -8.93
CA ASP A 457 12.03 -9.68 -10.06
C ASP A 457 12.20 -10.77 -11.12
N THR A 458 13.35 -11.43 -11.14
CA THR A 458 13.61 -12.64 -11.94
C THR A 458 14.50 -13.58 -11.14
N VAL A 459 14.81 -14.75 -11.70
CA VAL A 459 15.85 -15.61 -11.15
C VAL A 459 17.20 -14.98 -11.51
N TRP A 460 18.04 -14.77 -10.52
CA TRP A 460 19.42 -14.36 -10.68
C TRP A 460 20.31 -15.59 -10.53
N ALA A 461 21.25 -15.78 -11.44
CA ALA A 461 22.14 -16.94 -11.41
C ALA A 461 23.57 -16.60 -11.82
N THR A 462 24.52 -17.36 -11.28
CA THR A 462 25.92 -17.32 -11.75
C THR A 462 26.08 -18.06 -13.08
N ILE A 463 27.10 -17.71 -13.85
CA ILE A 463 27.50 -18.44 -15.07
C ILE A 463 28.46 -19.56 -14.64
N GLU A 464 27.89 -20.69 -14.28
CA GLU A 464 28.55 -21.89 -13.76
C GLU A 464 27.80 -23.14 -14.26
N PRO A 465 28.38 -24.36 -14.13
CA PRO A 465 27.71 -25.61 -14.45
C PRO A 465 26.27 -25.66 -13.95
N GLU A 466 25.36 -26.27 -14.71
CA GLU A 466 23.92 -26.25 -14.38
C GLU A 466 23.65 -26.86 -12.98
N ALA A 467 24.48 -27.83 -12.60
CA ALA A 467 24.47 -28.47 -11.28
C ALA A 467 25.01 -27.57 -10.14
N ASP A 468 25.89 -26.61 -10.43
CA ASP A 468 26.65 -25.86 -9.44
C ASP A 468 26.20 -24.40 -9.29
N ARG A 469 25.59 -23.80 -10.32
CA ARG A 469 25.25 -22.38 -10.33
C ARG A 469 24.45 -21.95 -9.11
N HIS A 470 24.77 -20.79 -8.55
CA HIS A 470 24.00 -20.19 -7.48
C HIS A 470 22.70 -19.59 -8.03
N LEU A 471 21.61 -19.67 -7.27
CA LEU A 471 20.32 -19.10 -7.62
C LEU A 471 19.88 -18.13 -6.52
N ASP A 472 19.34 -16.98 -6.91
CA ASP A 472 18.75 -15.99 -6.01
C ASP A 472 17.50 -15.37 -6.65
N LEU A 473 16.59 -14.86 -5.84
CA LEU A 473 15.41 -14.10 -6.28
C LEU A 473 15.54 -12.59 -6.01
N ALA A 474 16.55 -12.21 -5.22
CA ALA A 474 16.90 -10.83 -4.97
C ALA A 474 18.10 -10.44 -5.84
N LYS A 475 18.06 -9.21 -6.36
CA LYS A 475 19.21 -8.60 -7.02
C LYS A 475 20.34 -8.42 -6.00
N LYS A 476 21.37 -9.25 -6.13
CA LYS A 476 22.66 -9.11 -5.45
C LYS A 476 23.76 -8.92 -6.49
N ALA A 477 24.83 -8.22 -6.14
CA ALA A 477 25.94 -8.01 -7.06
C ALA A 477 26.67 -9.32 -7.41
N ALA A 478 26.82 -10.20 -6.42
CA ALA A 478 27.59 -11.43 -6.53
C ALA A 478 27.04 -12.51 -5.59
N LYS A 479 27.54 -13.74 -5.76
CA LYS A 479 27.27 -14.88 -4.89
C LYS A 479 27.71 -14.55 -3.45
N PRO A 480 26.86 -14.78 -2.42
CA PRO A 480 27.25 -14.58 -1.03
C PRO A 480 28.50 -15.39 -0.67
N GLY A 481 29.53 -14.72 -0.15
CA GLY A 481 30.82 -15.33 0.20
C GLY A 481 31.85 -15.41 -0.94
N GLU A 482 31.45 -15.17 -2.19
CA GLU A 482 32.29 -15.27 -3.39
C GLU A 482 32.06 -14.03 -4.30
N PRO A 483 32.60 -12.85 -3.93
CA PRO A 483 32.30 -11.56 -4.56
C PRO A 483 32.72 -11.46 -6.05
N GLU A 484 33.65 -12.30 -6.48
CA GLU A 484 34.08 -12.42 -7.87
C GLU A 484 33.04 -13.08 -8.77
N LYS A 485 32.14 -13.92 -8.21
CA LYS A 485 31.11 -14.63 -8.97
C LYS A 485 29.86 -13.79 -9.10
N ARG A 486 29.70 -13.18 -10.27
CA ARG A 486 28.62 -12.22 -10.51
C ARG A 486 27.29 -12.91 -10.76
N LEU A 487 26.21 -12.28 -10.30
CA LEU A 487 24.85 -12.73 -10.58
C LEU A 487 24.29 -12.05 -11.82
N PHE A 488 23.66 -12.85 -12.68
CA PHE A 488 23.08 -12.42 -13.94
C PHE A 488 21.58 -12.71 -13.94
N PRO A 489 20.75 -11.75 -14.38
CA PRO A 489 19.31 -11.93 -14.43
C PRO A 489 18.95 -12.93 -15.54
N MET A 490 18.07 -13.87 -15.24
CA MET A 490 17.61 -14.87 -16.20
C MET A 490 16.29 -14.47 -16.86
N VAL A 491 16.04 -15.04 -18.02
CA VAL A 491 14.78 -15.01 -18.76
C VAL A 491 14.49 -16.39 -19.32
N PHE A 492 13.22 -16.69 -19.58
CA PHE A 492 12.77 -18.00 -20.02
C PHE A 492 12.07 -17.89 -21.36
N CYS A 493 12.32 -18.84 -22.26
CA CYS A 493 11.55 -18.94 -23.51
C CYS A 493 10.07 -19.16 -23.17
N ARG A 494 9.17 -18.30 -23.69
CA ARG A 494 7.73 -18.42 -23.41
C ARG A 494 7.11 -19.73 -23.92
N HIS A 495 7.73 -20.38 -24.90
CA HIS A 495 7.21 -21.62 -25.48
C HIS A 495 7.62 -22.85 -24.67
N CYS A 496 8.92 -23.05 -24.42
CA CYS A 496 9.44 -24.25 -23.76
C CYS A 496 9.92 -24.05 -22.32
N GLY A 497 10.18 -22.81 -21.89
CA GLY A 497 10.71 -22.49 -20.56
C GLY A 497 12.23 -22.57 -20.43
N THR A 498 12.97 -22.76 -21.53
CA THR A 498 14.44 -22.81 -21.51
C THR A 498 15.03 -21.51 -20.98
N PRO A 499 15.96 -21.56 -20.01
CA PRO A 499 16.57 -20.38 -19.41
C PRO A 499 17.66 -19.76 -20.31
N TYR A 500 17.78 -18.44 -20.23
CA TYR A 500 18.84 -17.63 -20.84
C TYR A 500 19.27 -16.56 -19.84
N TYR A 501 20.56 -16.22 -19.82
CA TYR A 501 21.03 -15.05 -19.08
C TYR A 501 20.84 -13.80 -19.91
N ARG A 502 20.42 -12.72 -19.28
CA ARG A 502 20.26 -11.42 -19.90
C ARG A 502 21.49 -10.56 -19.59
N VAL A 503 22.22 -10.19 -20.63
CA VAL A 503 23.53 -9.55 -20.51
C VAL A 503 23.65 -8.34 -21.41
N ALA A 504 24.63 -7.48 -21.12
CA ALA A 504 25.13 -6.45 -22.00
C ALA A 504 26.61 -6.75 -22.31
N VAL A 505 26.97 -6.74 -23.58
CA VAL A 505 28.34 -6.99 -24.05
C VAL A 505 29.09 -5.67 -24.05
N THR A 506 30.19 -5.62 -23.31
CA THR A 506 31.06 -4.42 -23.20
C THR A 506 32.49 -4.79 -23.55
N GLN A 507 33.20 -3.88 -24.24
CA GLN A 507 34.64 -4.00 -24.46
C GLN A 507 35.40 -3.28 -23.36
N THR A 508 36.38 -3.96 -22.78
CA THR A 508 37.27 -3.41 -21.74
C THR A 508 38.72 -3.61 -22.15
N ASP A 509 39.66 -2.95 -21.47
CA ASP A 509 41.10 -3.12 -21.70
C ASP A 509 41.57 -4.58 -21.48
N GLN A 510 40.79 -5.38 -20.75
CA GLN A 510 41.07 -6.79 -20.46
C GLN A 510 40.28 -7.77 -21.36
N GLY A 511 39.63 -7.27 -22.41
CA GLY A 511 38.85 -8.05 -23.36
C GLY A 511 37.33 -7.85 -23.25
N THR A 512 36.56 -8.76 -23.86
CA THR A 512 35.10 -8.69 -23.86
C THR A 512 34.52 -9.20 -22.55
N THR A 513 33.68 -8.38 -21.91
CA THR A 513 33.03 -8.69 -20.63
C THR A 513 31.51 -8.59 -20.77
N LEU A 514 30.80 -9.51 -20.12
CA LEU A 514 29.37 -9.56 -19.97
C LEU A 514 28.98 -8.88 -18.65
N LEU A 515 28.10 -7.89 -18.73
CA LEU A 515 27.51 -7.22 -17.59
C LEU A 515 26.04 -7.66 -17.43
N PRO A 516 25.52 -7.81 -16.20
CA PRO A 516 24.11 -8.08 -15.97
C PRO A 516 23.27 -6.92 -16.51
N ARG A 517 22.21 -7.25 -17.26
CA ARG A 517 21.33 -6.25 -17.88
C ARG A 517 19.92 -6.34 -17.33
N GLU A 518 19.32 -5.19 -16.97
CA GLU A 518 17.94 -5.11 -16.49
C GLU A 518 16.92 -4.75 -17.58
N ASP A 519 15.63 -4.83 -17.25
CA ASP A 519 14.51 -4.48 -18.15
C ASP A 519 14.23 -2.97 -18.19
N ARG A 520 14.66 -2.20 -17.18
CA ARG A 520 14.44 -0.76 -17.06
C ARG A 520 15.66 0.02 -17.55
N ARG A 521 15.50 0.79 -18.63
CA ARG A 521 16.50 1.76 -19.08
C ARG A 521 16.35 3.05 -18.28
N GLU A 522 17.39 3.50 -17.60
CA GLU A 522 17.57 4.93 -17.31
C GLU A 522 18.14 5.59 -18.57
N ALA A 523 17.63 6.77 -18.94
CA ALA A 523 18.11 7.48 -20.12
C ALA A 523 19.55 7.96 -19.89
N GLY A 524 20.52 7.39 -20.63
CA GLY A 524 21.93 7.80 -20.60
C GLY A 524 22.97 6.69 -20.49
N ASP A 525 22.58 5.42 -20.38
CA ASP A 525 23.51 4.29 -20.19
C ASP A 525 23.87 3.61 -21.54
N ASP A 526 24.64 4.31 -22.38
CA ASP A 526 24.92 3.97 -23.79
C ASP A 526 26.24 3.18 -24.02
N ASN A 527 26.77 2.45 -23.03
CA ASN A 527 28.10 1.84 -23.15
C ASN A 527 28.15 0.34 -23.53
N GLY A 528 27.03 -0.37 -23.70
CA GLY A 528 27.01 -1.83 -23.97
C GLY A 528 25.94 -2.31 -24.96
N GLU A 529 26.22 -3.42 -25.67
CA GLU A 529 25.27 -4.03 -26.62
C GLU A 529 24.40 -5.10 -25.96
N ASP A 530 23.07 -4.95 -26.02
CA ASP A 530 22.10 -5.91 -25.50
C ASP A 530 22.29 -7.31 -26.10
N ALA A 531 22.38 -8.33 -25.24
CA ALA A 531 22.54 -9.72 -25.63
C ALA A 531 21.87 -10.70 -24.66
N TYR A 532 21.86 -11.96 -25.06
CA TYR A 532 21.47 -13.10 -24.25
C TYR A 532 22.56 -14.18 -24.32
N LEU A 533 22.79 -14.85 -23.19
CA LEU A 533 23.71 -15.97 -23.11
C LEU A 533 22.90 -17.25 -22.87
N PHE A 534 23.10 -18.24 -23.73
CA PHE A 534 22.57 -19.58 -23.56
C PHE A 534 23.67 -20.51 -23.08
N VAL A 535 23.40 -21.21 -22.00
CA VAL A 535 24.30 -22.22 -21.40
C VAL A 535 23.48 -23.50 -21.26
N SER A 536 24.03 -24.61 -21.75
CA SER A 536 23.40 -25.93 -21.62
C SER A 536 24.44 -27.02 -21.75
N GLU A 537 24.49 -27.92 -20.76
CA GLU A 537 25.36 -29.10 -20.79
C GLU A 537 24.75 -30.24 -21.62
N THR A 538 23.42 -30.31 -21.64
CA THR A 538 22.66 -31.35 -22.34
C THR A 538 22.50 -31.08 -23.84
N ALA A 539 22.44 -29.81 -24.25
CA ALA A 539 22.27 -29.39 -25.64
C ALA A 539 23.21 -28.23 -26.02
N PRO A 540 24.54 -28.41 -25.91
CA PRO A 540 25.50 -27.35 -26.18
C PRO A 540 25.34 -26.80 -27.61
N TRP A 541 25.66 -25.51 -27.78
CA TRP A 541 25.61 -24.90 -29.10
C TRP A 541 26.76 -25.44 -29.98
N PRO A 542 26.49 -25.82 -31.24
CA PRO A 542 27.49 -26.41 -32.12
C PRO A 542 28.72 -25.52 -32.31
N ARG A 543 29.90 -26.15 -32.36
CA ARG A 543 31.20 -25.50 -32.55
C ARG A 543 31.89 -26.11 -33.77
N GLY A 544 32.27 -25.28 -34.75
CA GLY A 544 33.10 -25.67 -35.90
C GLY A 544 32.45 -26.58 -36.95
N ASP A 545 31.51 -27.44 -36.59
CA ASP A 545 30.78 -28.31 -37.53
C ASP A 545 29.58 -27.58 -38.14
N THR A 546 29.70 -27.30 -39.44
CA THR A 546 28.68 -26.57 -40.20
C THR A 546 27.40 -27.39 -40.36
N SER A 547 27.49 -28.71 -40.43
CA SER A 547 26.32 -29.57 -40.65
C SER A 547 25.41 -29.62 -39.41
N THR A 548 25.98 -29.80 -38.23
CA THR A 548 25.23 -29.73 -36.96
C THR A 548 24.74 -28.33 -36.65
N LEU A 549 25.49 -27.27 -37.02
CA LEU A 549 25.00 -25.90 -36.92
C LEU A 549 23.76 -25.67 -37.79
N LEU A 550 23.81 -26.06 -39.07
CA LEU A 550 22.68 -25.88 -40.00
C LEU A 550 21.44 -26.65 -39.56
N ALA A 551 21.60 -27.86 -39.00
CA ALA A 551 20.49 -28.64 -38.45
C ALA A 551 19.78 -27.94 -37.27
N ARG A 552 20.47 -27.04 -36.55
CA ARG A 552 19.92 -26.28 -35.42
C ARG A 552 19.36 -24.92 -35.81
N LEU A 553 19.60 -24.46 -37.03
CA LEU A 553 19.13 -23.15 -37.50
C LEU A 553 17.75 -23.26 -38.16
N PRO A 554 16.83 -22.32 -37.86
CA PRO A 554 15.57 -22.20 -38.60
C PRO A 554 15.77 -21.97 -40.11
N ASP A 555 14.81 -22.42 -40.90
CA ASP A 555 14.87 -22.33 -42.38
C ASP A 555 15.04 -20.90 -42.91
N PHE A 556 14.48 -19.90 -42.23
CA PHE A 556 14.59 -18.51 -42.68
C PHE A 556 16.01 -17.92 -42.61
N LEU A 557 16.94 -18.55 -41.87
CA LEU A 557 18.36 -18.16 -41.80
C LEU A 557 19.23 -18.91 -42.82
N LYS A 558 18.66 -19.90 -43.51
CA LYS A 558 19.37 -20.80 -44.42
C LYS A 558 18.98 -20.51 -45.87
N GLU A 559 19.85 -20.88 -46.79
CA GLU A 559 19.59 -20.91 -48.22
C GLU A 559 20.20 -22.18 -48.82
N THR A 560 19.54 -22.72 -49.84
CA THR A 560 20.10 -23.80 -50.65
C THR A 560 20.67 -23.19 -51.92
N THR A 561 21.97 -23.40 -52.14
CA THR A 561 22.63 -22.97 -53.38
C THR A 561 22.07 -23.72 -54.59
N ALA A 562 22.33 -23.22 -55.80
CA ALA A 562 21.96 -23.91 -57.05
C ALA A 562 22.57 -25.33 -57.18
N GLN A 563 23.62 -25.62 -56.40
CA GLN A 563 24.29 -26.92 -56.34
C GLN A 563 23.69 -27.86 -55.27
N GLY A 564 22.56 -27.49 -54.65
CA GLY A 564 21.90 -28.29 -53.62
C GLY A 564 22.55 -28.23 -52.24
N VAL A 565 23.59 -27.42 -52.04
CA VAL A 565 24.28 -27.27 -50.76
C VAL A 565 23.57 -26.23 -49.89
N GLU A 566 23.16 -26.63 -48.69
CA GLU A 566 22.56 -25.76 -47.68
C GLU A 566 23.66 -24.94 -46.97
N ARG A 567 23.42 -23.65 -46.77
CA ARG A 567 24.33 -22.74 -46.06
C ARG A 567 23.56 -21.62 -45.37
N VAL A 568 24.22 -20.92 -44.45
CA VAL A 568 23.66 -19.71 -43.83
C VAL A 568 23.61 -18.59 -44.86
N ARG A 569 22.46 -17.92 -44.95
CA ARG A 569 22.27 -16.74 -45.81
C ARG A 569 23.26 -15.63 -45.46
N ALA A 570 23.76 -14.93 -46.47
CA ALA A 570 24.74 -13.86 -46.27
C ALA A 570 24.22 -12.75 -45.34
N ASP A 571 22.96 -12.35 -45.50
CA ASP A 571 22.29 -11.33 -44.67
C ASP A 571 21.86 -11.84 -43.29
N ALA A 572 22.04 -13.13 -42.99
CA ALA A 572 21.66 -13.79 -41.73
C ALA A 572 22.85 -14.14 -40.84
N ARG A 573 24.08 -13.96 -41.30
CA ARG A 573 25.28 -14.30 -40.52
C ARG A 573 25.36 -13.58 -39.17
N GLY A 574 24.88 -12.32 -39.10
CA GLY A 574 24.85 -11.55 -37.85
C GLY A 574 23.76 -11.98 -36.86
N ASP A 575 22.80 -12.79 -37.30
CA ASP A 575 21.70 -13.30 -36.49
C ASP A 575 21.98 -14.71 -35.92
N VAL A 576 23.06 -15.35 -36.37
CA VAL A 576 23.48 -16.67 -35.88
C VAL A 576 24.16 -16.51 -34.51
N PRO A 577 23.73 -17.25 -33.47
CA PRO A 577 24.39 -17.22 -32.16
C PRO A 577 25.87 -17.61 -32.24
N ILE A 578 26.72 -16.87 -31.51
CA ILE A 578 28.18 -17.04 -31.52
C ILE A 578 28.59 -17.97 -30.38
N ALA A 579 29.32 -19.03 -30.67
CA ALA A 579 29.90 -19.88 -29.63
C ALA A 579 31.01 -19.12 -28.88
N VAL A 580 30.93 -19.09 -27.55
CA VAL A 580 31.88 -18.39 -26.66
C VAL A 580 32.16 -19.23 -25.41
N PHE A 581 33.20 -18.88 -24.66
CA PHE A 581 33.44 -19.42 -23.32
C PHE A 581 33.31 -18.29 -22.31
N ALA A 582 32.39 -18.40 -21.35
CA ALA A 582 32.15 -17.37 -20.34
C ALA A 582 32.48 -17.91 -18.95
N ASP A 583 33.28 -17.17 -18.18
CA ASP A 583 33.57 -17.51 -16.78
C ASP A 583 32.53 -16.91 -15.81
N ALA A 584 32.61 -17.31 -14.53
CA ALA A 584 31.69 -16.84 -13.49
C ALA A 584 31.80 -15.34 -13.15
N THR A 585 32.87 -14.66 -13.59
CA THR A 585 33.05 -13.21 -13.44
C THR A 585 32.33 -12.43 -14.56
N GLY A 586 31.95 -13.13 -15.63
CA GLY A 586 31.34 -12.57 -16.83
C GLY A 586 32.33 -12.31 -17.97
N ARG A 587 33.60 -12.72 -17.87
CA ARG A 587 34.56 -12.51 -18.96
C ARG A 587 34.39 -13.57 -20.03
N ILE A 588 34.52 -13.15 -21.29
CA ILE A 588 34.66 -14.08 -22.40
C ILE A 588 36.14 -14.46 -22.49
N VAL A 589 36.44 -15.73 -22.26
CA VAL A 589 37.80 -16.28 -22.25
C VAL A 589 38.05 -17.18 -23.45
N SER A 590 39.32 -17.53 -23.67
CA SER A 590 39.67 -18.51 -24.70
C SER A 590 39.29 -19.93 -24.27
N GLU A 591 39.13 -20.81 -25.25
CA GLU A 591 38.91 -22.23 -24.99
C GLU A 591 40.01 -22.80 -24.09
N GLY A 592 39.62 -23.59 -23.08
CA GLY A 592 40.55 -24.20 -22.12
C GLY A 592 40.99 -23.29 -20.96
N GLN A 593 40.57 -22.02 -20.90
CA GLN A 593 40.89 -21.10 -19.79
C GLN A 593 39.79 -21.06 -18.70
N GLY A 594 39.13 -22.18 -18.44
CA GLY A 594 38.14 -22.32 -17.35
C GLY A 594 36.77 -21.68 -17.60
N GLY A 595 36.50 -21.16 -18.80
CA GLY A 595 35.17 -20.66 -19.18
C GLY A 595 34.21 -21.77 -19.57
N MET A 596 32.93 -21.58 -19.27
CA MET A 596 31.82 -22.46 -19.65
C MET A 596 31.46 -22.29 -21.13
N PRO A 597 31.31 -23.37 -21.92
CA PRO A 597 30.79 -23.29 -23.28
C PRO A 597 29.38 -22.68 -23.29
N ALA A 598 29.19 -21.63 -24.10
CA ALA A 598 27.95 -20.89 -24.18
C ALA A 598 27.70 -20.38 -25.60
N ALA A 599 26.45 -19.96 -25.87
CA ALA A 599 26.09 -19.26 -27.10
C ALA A 599 25.62 -17.84 -26.79
N LEU A 600 26.25 -16.87 -27.45
CA LEU A 600 25.92 -15.47 -27.35
C LEU A 600 24.97 -15.05 -28.48
N ILE A 601 23.76 -14.64 -28.12
CA ILE A 601 22.74 -14.10 -29.01
C ILE A 601 22.81 -12.58 -28.89
N ARG A 602 23.22 -11.88 -29.95
CA ARG A 602 23.32 -10.41 -29.94
C ARG A 602 22.01 -9.79 -30.44
N LYS A 603 21.62 -8.65 -29.86
CA LYS A 603 20.46 -7.84 -30.27
C LYS A 603 19.11 -8.54 -30.05
N ASN A 604 18.54 -9.12 -31.11
CA ASN A 604 17.14 -9.56 -31.16
C ASN A 604 17.06 -11.08 -30.92
N PHE A 605 16.18 -11.55 -30.03
CA PHE A 605 16.00 -12.98 -29.85
C PHE A 605 15.12 -13.51 -31.00
N LEU A 606 15.71 -14.27 -31.92
CA LEU A 606 14.99 -14.72 -33.12
C LEU A 606 14.45 -16.14 -33.02
N PHE A 607 15.05 -17.01 -32.20
CA PHE A 607 14.59 -18.38 -32.03
C PHE A 607 15.15 -18.97 -30.73
N CYS A 608 14.50 -20.03 -30.23
CA CYS A 608 14.98 -20.74 -29.05
C CYS A 608 16.08 -21.73 -29.42
N LEU A 609 17.20 -21.69 -28.69
CA LEU A 609 18.33 -22.61 -28.77
C LEU A 609 18.09 -23.91 -27.98
N GLU A 610 16.84 -24.27 -27.69
CA GLU A 610 16.50 -25.62 -27.22
C GLU A 610 16.07 -26.46 -28.44
N PRO A 611 16.77 -27.54 -28.80
CA PRO A 611 16.46 -28.33 -29.99
C PRO A 611 15.00 -28.82 -30.02
N SER A 612 14.46 -29.18 -28.87
CA SER A 612 13.08 -29.67 -28.75
C SER A 612 12.00 -28.56 -28.82
N CYS A 613 12.37 -27.28 -28.82
CA CYS A 613 11.43 -26.17 -28.79
C CYS A 613 10.93 -25.74 -30.18
N GLY A 614 11.81 -25.63 -31.16
CA GLY A 614 11.47 -25.24 -32.55
C GLY A 614 10.86 -23.85 -32.77
N VAL A 615 10.71 -23.00 -31.73
CA VAL A 615 10.07 -21.68 -31.89
C VAL A 615 11.03 -20.69 -32.57
N ALA A 616 10.48 -19.95 -33.54
CA ALA A 616 11.16 -18.92 -34.30
C ALA A 616 10.27 -17.69 -34.48
N TYR A 617 10.88 -16.52 -34.61
CA TYR A 617 10.24 -15.21 -34.68
C TYR A 617 10.73 -14.43 -35.90
N ALA A 618 9.84 -13.61 -36.46
CA ALA A 618 10.20 -12.78 -37.61
C ALA A 618 11.14 -11.65 -37.20
N ARG A 619 12.08 -11.27 -38.07
CA ARG A 619 13.00 -10.13 -37.84
C ARG A 619 12.29 -8.80 -37.55
N SER A 620 11.07 -8.63 -38.08
CA SER A 620 10.24 -7.45 -37.83
C SER A 620 9.72 -7.37 -36.39
N GLN A 621 9.65 -8.48 -35.67
CA GLN A 621 9.23 -8.54 -34.27
C GLN A 621 10.40 -8.15 -33.36
N LYS A 622 10.56 -6.83 -33.15
CA LYS A 622 11.60 -6.28 -32.26
C LYS A 622 11.25 -6.39 -30.77
N SER A 623 9.99 -6.60 -30.43
CA SER A 623 9.56 -6.71 -29.03
C SER A 623 9.88 -8.09 -28.47
N GLU A 624 10.70 -8.10 -27.42
CA GLU A 624 11.10 -9.31 -26.69
C GLU A 624 10.03 -9.82 -25.73
N ARG A 625 9.06 -8.95 -25.37
CA ARG A 625 8.02 -9.27 -24.38
C ARG A 625 7.17 -10.48 -24.75
N ASN A 626 6.97 -10.75 -26.04
CA ASN A 626 6.18 -11.88 -26.52
C ASN A 626 7.01 -13.16 -26.75
N LYS A 627 8.34 -13.09 -26.58
CA LYS A 627 9.26 -14.19 -26.85
C LYS A 627 9.83 -14.79 -25.57
N LEU A 628 10.13 -13.92 -24.61
CA LEU A 628 10.77 -14.24 -23.34
C LEU A 628 9.86 -13.83 -22.18
N SER A 629 9.87 -14.62 -21.11
CA SER A 629 9.21 -14.36 -19.83
C SER A 629 10.24 -14.24 -18.70
N THR A 630 9.84 -13.57 -17.63
CA THR A 630 10.55 -13.49 -16.35
C THR A 630 9.60 -13.97 -15.24
N LEU A 631 10.06 -14.08 -14.00
CA LEU A 631 9.14 -14.34 -12.88
C LEU A 631 8.18 -13.16 -12.67
N GLY A 632 8.73 -11.95 -12.59
CA GLY A 632 7.97 -10.73 -12.46
C GLY A 632 7.53 -10.21 -13.82
N VAL A 633 6.55 -10.81 -14.49
CA VAL A 633 5.95 -10.25 -15.72
C VAL A 633 4.88 -9.19 -15.38
N ASP A 634 4.31 -9.25 -14.18
CA ASP A 634 3.09 -8.52 -13.84
C ASP A 634 3.31 -7.04 -13.62
N SER A 635 2.58 -6.20 -14.36
CA SER A 635 2.55 -4.77 -14.04
C SER A 635 1.92 -4.56 -12.66
N ARG A 636 2.33 -3.52 -11.92
CA ARG A 636 1.66 -3.14 -10.68
C ARG A 636 0.13 -3.04 -10.89
N SER A 637 -0.28 -2.51 -12.04
CA SER A 637 -1.69 -2.40 -12.45
C SER A 637 -2.42 -3.74 -12.53
N THR A 638 -1.74 -4.79 -13.02
CA THR A 638 -2.30 -6.14 -13.13
C THR A 638 -2.53 -6.75 -11.76
N ALA A 639 -1.52 -6.71 -10.88
CA ALA A 639 -1.65 -7.16 -9.50
C ALA A 639 -2.77 -6.43 -8.76
N THR A 640 -2.80 -5.09 -8.84
CA THR A 640 -3.88 -4.27 -8.27
C THR A 640 -5.25 -4.66 -8.82
N THR A 641 -5.36 -4.89 -10.13
CA THR A 641 -6.64 -5.27 -10.77
C THR A 641 -7.14 -6.61 -10.24
N ILE A 642 -6.29 -7.63 -10.18
CA ILE A 642 -6.68 -8.98 -9.73
C ILE A 642 -7.12 -8.96 -8.27
N LEU A 643 -6.32 -8.32 -7.41
CA LEU A 643 -6.63 -8.19 -6.00
C LEU A 643 -7.92 -7.39 -5.78
N ALA A 644 -8.10 -6.31 -6.54
CA ALA A 644 -9.29 -5.46 -6.45
C ALA A 644 -10.55 -6.20 -6.88
N VAL A 645 -10.54 -6.84 -8.06
CA VAL A 645 -11.68 -7.63 -8.56
C VAL A 645 -12.01 -8.74 -7.57
N ARG A 646 -11.01 -9.47 -7.07
CA ARG A 646 -11.25 -10.58 -6.16
C ARG A 646 -11.79 -10.11 -4.81
N ALA A 647 -11.24 -9.04 -4.25
CA ALA A 647 -11.74 -8.44 -3.02
C ALA A 647 -13.21 -7.99 -3.19
N LEU A 648 -13.54 -7.34 -4.31
CA LEU A 648 -14.91 -6.92 -4.61
C LEU A 648 -15.85 -8.11 -4.76
N LEU A 649 -15.45 -9.18 -5.47
CA LEU A 649 -16.27 -10.38 -5.61
C LEU A 649 -16.56 -11.03 -4.24
N GLU A 650 -15.55 -11.16 -3.38
CA GLU A 650 -15.73 -11.71 -2.03
C GLU A 650 -16.63 -10.80 -1.17
N LEU A 651 -16.43 -9.49 -1.20
CA LEU A 651 -17.28 -8.53 -0.50
C LEU A 651 -18.73 -8.55 -0.97
N GLN A 652 -18.98 -8.76 -2.28
CA GLN A 652 -20.32 -8.81 -2.85
C GLN A 652 -21.04 -10.14 -2.57
N GLN A 653 -20.30 -11.25 -2.46
CA GLN A 653 -20.84 -12.56 -2.12
C GLN A 653 -21.21 -12.67 -0.63
N ASP A 654 -20.61 -11.83 0.22
CA ASP A 654 -20.92 -11.79 1.63
C ASP A 654 -22.31 -11.19 1.89
N ARG A 655 -23.19 -11.97 2.53
CA ARG A 655 -24.56 -11.56 2.84
C ARG A 655 -24.70 -10.88 4.21
N ASP A 656 -23.71 -11.03 5.08
CA ASP A 656 -23.71 -10.49 6.45
C ASP A 656 -23.15 -9.04 6.46
N LEU A 657 -22.28 -8.69 5.50
CA LEU A 657 -21.81 -7.32 5.32
C LEU A 657 -22.92 -6.41 4.77
N LYS A 658 -23.15 -5.29 5.45
CA LYS A 658 -24.03 -4.22 4.95
C LYS A 658 -23.51 -3.68 3.61
N PRO A 659 -24.39 -3.29 2.66
CA PRO A 659 -23.97 -2.78 1.36
C PRO A 659 -22.95 -1.64 1.44
N GLU A 660 -23.09 -0.75 2.42
CA GLU A 660 -22.20 0.42 2.60
C GLU A 660 -20.80 0.04 3.09
N ALA A 661 -20.63 -1.16 3.66
CA ALA A 661 -19.35 -1.69 4.12
C ALA A 661 -18.58 -2.43 3.00
N ARG A 662 -19.24 -2.77 1.88
CA ARG A 662 -18.65 -3.50 0.74
C ARG A 662 -17.86 -2.56 -0.17
N LYS A 663 -16.87 -1.87 0.40
CA LYS A 663 -16.08 -0.85 -0.29
C LYS A 663 -14.61 -1.26 -0.37
N LEU A 664 -14.01 -1.03 -1.53
CA LEU A 664 -12.57 -1.10 -1.74
C LEU A 664 -12.04 0.30 -2.00
N LEU A 665 -11.01 0.70 -1.25
CA LEU A 665 -10.28 1.94 -1.50
C LEU A 665 -8.88 1.56 -1.98
N SER A 666 -8.50 2.08 -3.13
CA SER A 666 -7.15 1.93 -3.69
C SER A 666 -6.46 3.28 -3.69
N PHE A 667 -5.24 3.31 -3.16
CA PHE A 667 -4.40 4.51 -3.14
C PHE A 667 -3.13 4.24 -3.93
N THR A 668 -2.62 5.28 -4.58
CA THR A 668 -1.34 5.27 -5.27
C THR A 668 -0.62 6.58 -4.99
N ASP A 669 0.70 6.48 -4.84
CA ASP A 669 1.62 7.55 -4.55
C ASP A 669 1.94 8.44 -5.76
N ASN A 670 1.48 8.07 -6.95
CA ASN A 670 1.74 8.77 -8.20
C ASN A 670 0.47 8.97 -9.02
N ARG A 671 0.16 10.22 -9.39
CA ARG A 671 -1.02 10.58 -10.19
C ARG A 671 -1.02 9.92 -11.57
N GLN A 672 0.14 9.77 -12.20
CA GLN A 672 0.24 9.11 -13.51
C GLN A 672 -0.03 7.61 -13.37
N ASP A 673 0.51 6.97 -12.32
CA ASP A 673 0.22 5.57 -12.02
C ASP A 673 -1.26 5.36 -11.69
N ALA A 674 -1.91 6.31 -11.00
CA ALA A 674 -3.35 6.29 -10.75
C ALA A 674 -4.16 6.24 -12.03
N SER A 675 -3.83 7.11 -12.98
CA SER A 675 -4.51 7.15 -14.28
C SER A 675 -4.29 5.86 -15.06
N LEU A 676 -3.07 5.32 -15.03
CA LEU A 676 -2.73 4.07 -15.70
C LEU A 676 -3.47 2.87 -15.08
N GLN A 677 -3.53 2.79 -13.75
CA GLN A 677 -4.22 1.74 -13.02
C GLN A 677 -5.74 1.79 -13.25
N ALA A 678 -6.34 2.98 -13.22
CA ALA A 678 -7.76 3.16 -13.49
C ALA A 678 -8.12 2.78 -14.94
N GLY A 679 -7.30 3.21 -15.92
CA GLY A 679 -7.46 2.81 -17.32
C GLY A 679 -7.36 1.29 -17.49
N HIS A 680 -6.30 0.68 -16.96
CA HIS A 680 -6.11 -0.77 -17.02
C HIS A 680 -7.26 -1.55 -16.37
N PHE A 681 -7.77 -1.08 -15.23
CA PHE A 681 -8.91 -1.71 -14.55
C PHE A 681 -10.18 -1.68 -15.42
N ASN A 682 -10.50 -0.52 -16.01
CA ASN A 682 -11.65 -0.35 -16.89
C ASN A 682 -11.54 -1.22 -18.15
N ASP A 683 -10.38 -1.21 -18.80
CA ASP A 683 -10.13 -2.04 -19.99
C ASP A 683 -10.26 -3.53 -19.67
N PHE A 684 -9.71 -3.96 -18.53
CA PHE A 684 -9.81 -5.34 -18.07
C PHE A 684 -11.27 -5.75 -17.87
N VAL A 685 -12.06 -4.94 -17.17
CA VAL A 685 -13.50 -5.21 -16.95
C VAL A 685 -14.25 -5.26 -18.29
N GLN A 686 -13.98 -4.32 -19.20
CA GLN A 686 -14.62 -4.29 -20.51
C GLN A 686 -14.29 -5.54 -21.34
N VAL A 687 -13.02 -5.94 -21.41
CA VAL A 687 -12.57 -7.14 -22.14
C VAL A 687 -13.14 -8.41 -21.50
N ALA A 688 -13.17 -8.50 -20.17
CA ALA A 688 -13.75 -9.63 -19.47
C ALA A 688 -15.25 -9.78 -19.78
N LEU A 689 -16.01 -8.68 -19.75
CA LEU A 689 -17.43 -8.67 -20.12
C LEU A 689 -17.64 -9.12 -21.56
N LEU A 690 -16.87 -8.56 -22.52
CA LEU A 690 -16.96 -8.92 -23.93
C LEU A 690 -16.62 -10.38 -24.22
N ARG A 691 -15.68 -10.98 -23.48
CA ARG A 691 -15.30 -12.40 -23.63
C ARG A 691 -16.25 -13.36 -22.92
N SER A 692 -17.04 -12.86 -21.97
CA SER A 692 -18.00 -13.65 -21.19
C SER A 692 -19.42 -13.65 -21.78
N ALA A 693 -19.72 -12.66 -22.61
CA ALA A 693 -20.93 -12.58 -23.45
C ALA A 693 -20.76 -13.46 -24.69
#